data_AF-A0A4V3SIU5-F1
#
_entry.id   AF-A0A4V3SIU5-F1
#
_cell.length_a   1.000
_cell.length_b   1.000
_cell.length_c   1.000
_cell.angle_alpha   90.00
_cell.angle_beta   90.00
_cell.angle_gamma   90.00
#
_symmetry.space_group_name_H-M   'P 1'
#
loop_
_entity.id
_entity.type
_entity.pdbx_description
1 polymer ?
#
loop_
_entity_poly.entity_id
_entity_poly.type
_entity_poly.pdbx_seq_one_letter_code
_entity_poly.pdbx_strand_id
1 'polypeptide(L)'
;MSNPPKRRKLSSNDLPTLCLSVSPPPTSPEKSLPIPAPSSNDPLQDYFREGNKGQALDADHPLTITISDTEDGEDITGEGFRKGLPKKEKAAAGIARTSRSEAGAASTKPASGIRAWESPFKLTHIEGLPDSENAGTVKLEDILGDVMLDEVWIFNYMHDIPWVMSKFDPDIVNSVKVTFVHGNWKDNDESRIQMEKDAQAWPNVTVKAAYMPEMFGTHHTKMMILFRRDDLAQVVIHTANMIPFDWANMTQAVWLSPLLPLNIFTPKSSTSNYAPPPTIGDKFKRDLTAYLAFYGFNRTGALVTRLAKYSFTSIRAIFISSVPGRHSVTTSPFGWPKLQKELSRIPVSTPSRPKLLKEHPNSTSTTIPARTNRPKILCQISSIATLGASDTWLTPIFFNALTKTSSTHNTQKPELGIIFPTPDEIRASINGYASGSSIHFRLSSPQQIKALEYIKPLLYHWSTNTSPYPPPSPPPPVSRDPETKSSGRNLAAPHVKTYIRFAGSAGKEQRIDWALLTSANLSTQAWGAAPRGGEVRVCSYEVGVLVHPGLWAERVEGGDDGTDDQEEMVMRPVFKRNECVAEEGEEGEGCDKVKGVVALRLPYSVPVRKYKDEEEPWVAGGTYRERDRHGMRWVDGFFSE
;
A
#
# COMPACT_ATOMS: atom_id res chain seq x y z
N MET A 1 -4.23 31.71 -69.45
CA MET A 1 -4.64 31.30 -68.09
C MET A 1 -4.62 29.79 -68.06
N SER A 2 -3.55 29.24 -67.53
CA SER A 2 -3.04 27.89 -67.80
C SER A 2 -2.93 27.13 -66.49
N ASN A 3 -3.72 26.07 -66.35
CA ASN A 3 -3.54 25.07 -65.30
C ASN A 3 -2.69 23.92 -65.84
N PRO A 4 -1.58 23.54 -65.18
CA PRO A 4 -0.96 22.25 -65.42
C PRO A 4 -1.23 21.25 -64.27
N PRO A 5 -1.27 19.95 -64.57
CA PRO A 5 -1.48 18.88 -63.60
C PRO A 5 -0.17 18.20 -63.13
N LYS A 6 -0.29 17.53 -61.97
CA LYS A 6 0.45 16.36 -61.42
C LYS A 6 1.77 15.92 -62.09
N ARG A 7 2.83 15.73 -61.28
CA ARG A 7 3.58 14.44 -61.17
C ARG A 7 4.70 14.44 -60.09
N ARG A 8 4.85 13.23 -59.49
CA ARG A 8 5.96 12.57 -58.78
C ARG A 8 7.33 13.25 -58.70
N LYS A 9 8.04 13.06 -57.57
CA LYS A 9 9.51 12.90 -57.54
C LYS A 9 9.99 11.85 -56.52
N LEU A 10 11.05 11.16 -56.95
CA LEU A 10 11.89 10.17 -56.27
C LEU A 10 13.14 10.85 -55.66
N SER A 11 13.65 10.19 -54.60
CA SER A 11 15.03 9.94 -54.12
C SER A 11 16.21 10.95 -54.18
N SER A 12 16.98 10.85 -53.09
CA SER A 12 18.46 10.74 -52.92
C SER A 12 19.36 12.00 -52.72
N ASN A 13 20.04 11.95 -51.57
CA ASN A 13 21.48 12.16 -51.26
C ASN A 13 22.17 13.55 -51.18
N ASP A 14 22.83 13.71 -50.01
CA ASP A 14 24.20 14.17 -49.69
C ASP A 14 24.69 15.64 -49.84
N LEU A 15 25.01 16.24 -48.66
CA LEU A 15 26.19 17.05 -48.22
C LEU A 15 26.61 18.34 -48.99
N PRO A 16 27.55 19.20 -48.49
CA PRO A 16 28.02 19.58 -47.12
C PRO A 16 27.94 21.14 -46.91
N THR A 17 28.42 21.79 -45.81
CA THR A 17 29.70 22.56 -45.76
C THR A 17 29.83 23.44 -44.48
N LEU A 18 31.03 23.38 -43.83
CA LEU A 18 31.83 24.34 -43.01
C LEU A 18 31.21 25.30 -41.95
N CYS A 19 31.80 25.31 -40.73
CA CYS A 19 32.75 26.37 -40.30
C CYS A 19 33.32 26.22 -38.85
N LEU A 20 34.65 26.15 -38.80
CA LEU A 20 35.65 26.83 -37.95
C LEU A 20 35.65 26.76 -36.39
N SER A 21 36.89 26.54 -35.95
CA SER A 21 37.53 26.39 -34.63
C SER A 21 37.63 27.67 -33.77
N VAL A 22 37.96 27.52 -32.48
CA VAL A 22 39.15 28.08 -31.78
C VAL A 22 39.24 27.52 -30.34
N SER A 23 40.43 27.07 -29.91
CA SER A 23 40.81 26.67 -28.54
C SER A 23 41.66 27.76 -27.86
N PRO A 24 41.87 27.71 -26.51
CA PRO A 24 43.25 27.78 -25.97
C PRO A 24 43.44 26.89 -24.68
N PRO A 25 44.55 26.94 -23.88
CA PRO A 25 45.54 25.88 -23.73
C PRO A 25 45.71 25.32 -22.27
N PRO A 26 46.67 24.40 -21.99
CA PRO A 26 46.64 23.49 -20.83
C PRO A 26 47.63 23.85 -19.71
N THR A 27 47.42 23.32 -18.49
CA THR A 27 48.48 23.07 -17.50
C THR A 27 48.12 21.91 -16.57
N SER A 28 49.12 21.09 -16.26
CA SER A 28 49.16 20.03 -15.23
C SER A 28 50.31 20.36 -14.25
N PRO A 29 50.29 19.86 -13.00
CA PRO A 29 51.27 18.81 -12.67
C PRO A 29 50.85 17.77 -11.58
N GLU A 30 51.40 16.57 -11.76
CA GLU A 30 51.98 15.57 -10.83
C GLU A 30 51.32 15.03 -9.54
N LYS A 31 51.75 13.79 -9.24
CA LYS A 31 51.23 12.74 -8.36
C LYS A 31 51.60 12.91 -6.87
N SER A 32 50.75 12.38 -5.99
CA SER A 32 51.19 11.63 -4.80
C SER A 32 50.17 10.53 -4.45
N LEU A 33 50.68 9.34 -4.12
CA LEU A 33 49.90 8.17 -3.65
C LEU A 33 49.74 8.22 -2.13
N PRO A 34 48.63 7.69 -1.59
CA PRO A 34 48.69 6.99 -0.31
C PRO A 34 48.08 5.57 -0.31
N ILE A 35 48.63 4.78 0.60
CA ILE A 35 48.46 3.36 0.92
C ILE A 35 47.04 3.06 1.47
N PRO A 36 46.49 1.84 1.29
CA PRO A 36 45.06 1.56 1.56
C PRO A 36 44.76 1.31 3.05
N ALA A 37 43.62 1.84 3.50
CA ALA A 37 42.96 1.48 4.76
C ALA A 37 41.79 0.51 4.48
N PRO A 38 41.40 -0.36 5.42
CA PRO A 38 40.63 -1.58 5.14
C PRO A 38 39.18 -1.30 4.74
N SER A 39 38.70 -2.09 3.78
CA SER A 39 37.37 -2.04 3.19
C SER A 39 36.27 -2.49 4.16
N SER A 40 35.38 -1.56 4.54
CA SER A 40 34.02 -1.90 4.97
C SER A 40 33.08 -1.67 3.79
N ASN A 41 32.79 -2.73 3.03
CA ASN A 41 31.77 -2.70 1.98
C ASN A 41 30.37 -2.67 2.62
N ASP A 42 29.88 -1.49 2.96
CA ASP A 42 28.45 -1.23 3.13
C ASP A 42 27.96 -0.32 1.99
N PRO A 43 27.28 -0.85 0.97
CA PRO A 43 26.83 -0.07 -0.19
C PRO A 43 25.78 1.01 0.14
N LEU A 44 25.31 1.12 1.39
CA LEU A 44 24.44 2.22 1.83
C LEU A 44 25.22 3.48 2.23
N GLN A 45 26.49 3.39 2.66
CA GLN A 45 27.26 4.59 3.02
C GLN A 45 27.60 5.47 1.81
N ASP A 46 27.82 4.86 0.64
CA ASP A 46 28.06 5.61 -0.60
C ASP A 46 26.79 6.33 -1.09
N TYR A 47 25.60 5.77 -0.82
CA TYR A 47 24.32 6.42 -1.11
C TYR A 47 24.11 7.71 -0.29
N PHE A 48 24.62 7.77 0.95
CA PHE A 48 24.54 8.97 1.80
C PHE A 48 25.50 10.09 1.35
N ARG A 49 26.57 9.78 0.62
CA ARG A 49 27.53 10.78 0.12
C ARG A 49 27.05 11.52 -1.12
N GLU A 50 26.26 10.89 -1.99
CA GLU A 50 25.81 11.52 -3.24
C GLU A 50 24.55 12.38 -3.07
N GLY A 51 23.71 12.12 -2.05
CA GLY A 51 22.52 12.92 -1.73
C GLY A 51 22.80 14.32 -1.15
N ASN A 52 24.05 14.63 -0.79
CA ASN A 52 24.42 15.83 -0.04
C ASN A 52 25.15 16.91 -0.86
N LYS A 53 25.27 16.77 -2.19
CA LYS A 53 25.95 17.75 -3.06
C LYS A 53 25.04 18.89 -3.57
N GLY A 54 23.86 19.08 -2.98
CA GLY A 54 22.83 20.03 -3.46
C GLY A 54 22.58 21.26 -2.59
N GLN A 55 23.46 21.61 -1.64
CA GLN A 55 23.31 22.83 -0.83
C GLN A 55 24.67 23.52 -0.65
N ALA A 56 24.95 24.52 -1.47
CA ALA A 56 25.93 25.55 -1.17
C ALA A 56 25.16 26.86 -0.93
N LEU A 57 25.51 27.50 0.18
CA LEU A 57 24.89 28.66 0.80
C LEU A 57 25.28 29.95 0.06
N ASP A 58 24.36 30.90 -0.03
CA ASP A 58 24.68 32.33 0.00
C ASP A 58 24.07 32.90 1.28
N ALA A 59 24.93 33.50 2.10
CA ALA A 59 24.60 34.20 3.33
C ALA A 59 25.12 35.64 3.18
N ASP A 60 24.25 36.62 3.42
CA ASP A 60 24.64 37.97 3.88
C ASP A 60 23.41 38.78 4.28
N HIS A 61 23.20 38.96 5.59
CA HIS A 61 23.15 40.26 6.28
C HIS A 61 22.54 40.11 7.70
N PRO A 62 23.12 40.76 8.73
CA PRO A 62 22.65 40.67 10.11
C PRO A 62 21.65 41.79 10.45
N LEU A 63 20.61 41.47 11.23
CA LEU A 63 19.83 42.48 11.95
C LEU A 63 19.61 42.04 13.40
N THR A 64 20.29 42.76 14.28
CA THR A 64 20.15 42.83 15.74
C THR A 64 18.88 43.60 16.09
N ILE A 65 17.94 43.05 16.88
CA ILE A 65 17.07 43.85 17.77
C ILE A 65 16.79 43.08 19.07
N THR A 66 16.76 43.89 20.12
CA THR A 66 16.75 43.74 21.57
C THR A 66 15.51 43.13 22.22
N ILE A 67 15.77 42.54 23.39
CA ILE A 67 14.83 42.18 24.47
C ILE A 67 14.32 43.45 25.15
N SER A 68 13.03 43.50 25.50
CA SER A 68 12.53 44.36 26.57
C SER A 68 11.35 43.72 27.29
N ASP A 69 11.56 43.46 28.57
CA ASP A 69 10.54 43.24 29.59
C ASP A 69 9.72 44.51 29.84
N THR A 70 8.44 44.36 30.18
CA THR A 70 7.73 45.22 31.15
C THR A 70 6.53 44.47 31.74
N GLU A 71 6.54 44.40 33.07
CA GLU A 71 5.42 44.08 33.96
C GLU A 71 4.44 45.26 34.06
N ASP A 72 3.46 45.12 34.98
CA ASP A 72 2.35 46.00 35.39
C ASP A 72 1.01 45.59 34.72
N GLY A 73 -0.02 45.08 35.40
CA GLY A 73 -0.43 45.21 36.80
C GLY A 73 -1.58 46.22 36.90
N GLU A 74 -2.83 45.74 36.98
CA GLU A 74 -3.85 46.19 37.96
C GLU A 74 -5.25 45.61 37.69
N ASP A 75 -5.95 45.45 38.81
CA ASP A 75 -7.12 44.65 39.10
C ASP A 75 -8.23 45.63 39.53
N ILE A 76 -9.45 45.56 38.96
CA ILE A 76 -10.64 46.18 39.56
C ILE A 76 -11.96 45.51 39.13
N THR A 77 -12.46 44.71 40.06
CA THR A 77 -13.85 44.47 40.52
C THR A 77 -15.06 45.02 39.74
N GLY A 78 -16.08 44.16 39.57
CA GLY A 78 -17.47 44.57 39.32
C GLY A 78 -18.46 43.40 39.35
N GLU A 79 -19.34 43.38 40.35
CA GLU A 79 -20.30 42.33 40.71
C GLU A 79 -21.50 42.16 39.75
N GLY A 80 -22.07 40.94 39.75
CA GLY A 80 -23.53 40.75 39.81
C GLY A 80 -24.26 40.26 38.56
N PHE A 81 -24.71 38.99 38.54
CA PHE A 81 -26.11 38.59 38.72
C PHE A 81 -26.34 37.09 38.47
N ARG A 82 -27.00 36.42 39.42
CA ARG A 82 -27.48 35.03 39.38
C ARG A 82 -28.86 34.92 38.71
N LYS A 83 -29.08 33.80 38.01
CA LYS A 83 -30.30 32.94 37.87
C LYS A 83 -30.29 32.32 36.46
N GLY A 84 -30.56 31.05 36.19
CA GLY A 84 -30.98 29.90 37.00
C GLY A 84 -30.98 28.65 36.10
N LEU A 85 -30.76 27.48 36.71
CA LEU A 85 -30.85 26.16 36.08
C LEU A 85 -32.29 25.80 35.70
N PRO A 86 -32.44 24.79 34.82
CA PRO A 86 -33.24 23.62 35.21
C PRO A 86 -32.50 22.29 35.06
N LYS A 87 -32.76 21.42 36.04
CA LYS A 87 -32.38 20.00 36.15
C LYS A 87 -33.11 19.15 35.12
N LYS A 88 -32.45 18.12 34.57
CA LYS A 88 -33.00 16.79 34.21
C LYS A 88 -31.84 15.78 34.25
N GLU A 89 -31.78 14.98 35.31
CA GLU A 89 -32.15 13.55 35.34
C GLU A 89 -31.04 12.62 34.85
N LYS A 90 -30.41 11.96 35.83
CA LYS A 90 -29.42 10.90 35.67
C LYS A 90 -30.14 9.61 35.29
N ALA A 91 -29.75 9.01 34.17
CA ALA A 91 -29.85 7.57 33.96
C ALA A 91 -28.45 6.97 34.09
N ALA A 92 -28.22 6.23 35.17
CA ALA A 92 -27.04 5.43 35.38
C ALA A 92 -27.20 4.12 34.60
N ALA A 93 -26.28 3.84 33.68
CA ALA A 93 -26.02 2.49 33.18
C ALA A 93 -24.52 2.24 33.37
N GLY A 94 -24.20 1.43 34.38
CA GLY A 94 -22.83 1.03 34.68
C GLY A 94 -22.29 0.15 33.56
N ILE A 95 -21.18 0.57 32.96
CA ILE A 95 -20.33 -0.30 32.16
C ILE A 95 -19.14 -0.67 33.04
N ALA A 96 -19.10 -1.94 33.42
CA ALA A 96 -17.97 -2.54 34.11
C ALA A 96 -16.71 -2.38 33.24
N ARG A 97 -15.75 -1.59 33.71
CA ARG A 97 -14.40 -1.53 33.15
C ARG A 97 -13.66 -2.80 33.57
N THR A 98 -13.59 -3.77 32.68
CA THR A 98 -12.58 -4.83 32.78
C THR A 98 -11.26 -4.27 32.27
N SER A 99 -10.32 -4.07 33.20
CA SER A 99 -8.90 -3.86 32.91
C SER A 99 -8.38 -4.99 32.04
N ARG A 100 -8.00 -4.71 30.79
CA ARG A 100 -7.24 -5.62 29.94
C ARG A 100 -5.76 -5.34 30.14
N SER A 101 -5.15 -6.07 31.05
CA SER A 101 -3.77 -6.53 30.89
C SER A 101 -3.79 -7.74 29.98
N GLU A 102 -2.97 -7.75 28.92
CA GLU A 102 -2.29 -8.92 28.29
C GLU A 102 -1.82 -8.53 26.88
N ALA A 103 -0.52 -8.59 26.58
CA ALA A 103 0.29 -9.79 26.29
C ALA A 103 0.14 -10.23 24.82
N GLY A 104 1.28 -10.48 24.17
CA GLY A 104 1.42 -10.62 22.73
C GLY A 104 0.45 -11.62 22.10
N ALA A 105 0.05 -11.31 20.85
CA ALA A 105 -0.69 -12.14 19.91
C ALA A 105 -0.99 -13.57 20.41
N ALA A 106 -2.08 -13.72 21.15
CA ALA A 106 -2.48 -15.00 21.70
C ALA A 106 -2.84 -15.96 20.57
N SER A 107 -2.02 -16.99 20.38
CA SER A 107 -2.35 -18.17 19.58
C SER A 107 -3.48 -18.91 20.28
N THR A 108 -4.68 -18.89 19.71
CA THR A 108 -5.72 -19.86 20.10
C THR A 108 -5.28 -21.23 19.58
N LYS A 109 -4.93 -22.16 20.48
CA LYS A 109 -4.69 -23.57 20.09
C LYS A 109 -6.03 -24.19 19.68
N PRO A 110 -6.26 -24.52 18.39
CA PRO A 110 -7.43 -25.30 18.03
C PRO A 110 -7.20 -26.77 18.41
N ALA A 111 -8.29 -27.53 18.51
CA ALA A 111 -8.29 -28.96 18.86
C ALA A 111 -7.46 -29.86 17.91
N SER A 112 -6.94 -29.33 16.80
CA SER A 112 -6.20 -30.04 15.76
C SER A 112 -4.67 -29.87 15.80
N GLY A 113 -4.08 -29.17 16.78
CA GLY A 113 -2.62 -28.99 16.87
C GLY A 113 -1.97 -28.07 15.83
N ILE A 114 -2.74 -27.56 14.85
CA ILE A 114 -2.31 -26.60 13.82
C ILE A 114 -2.42 -25.17 14.39
N ARG A 115 -1.35 -24.37 14.32
CA ARG A 115 -1.41 -22.97 14.76
C ARG A 115 -2.15 -22.11 13.73
N ALA A 116 -3.00 -21.20 14.20
CA ALA A 116 -3.73 -20.28 13.34
C ALA A 116 -3.38 -18.82 13.67
N TRP A 117 -3.20 -17.99 12.64
CA TRP A 117 -3.01 -16.54 12.76
C TRP A 117 -4.08 -15.79 11.99
N GLU A 118 -4.53 -14.68 12.59
CA GLU A 118 -5.43 -13.73 11.93
C GLU A 118 -4.77 -13.07 10.73
N SER A 119 -5.63 -12.50 9.88
CA SER A 119 -5.20 -11.73 8.72
C SER A 119 -4.31 -10.55 9.13
N PRO A 120 -3.09 -10.43 8.56
CA PRO A 120 -2.26 -9.25 8.77
C PRO A 120 -2.87 -8.00 8.14
N PHE A 121 -3.76 -8.16 7.15
CA PHE A 121 -4.47 -7.05 6.51
C PHE A 121 -5.89 -6.99 7.07
N LYS A 122 -6.23 -5.84 7.66
CA LYS A 122 -7.59 -5.51 8.08
C LYS A 122 -8.22 -4.59 7.03
N LEU A 123 -9.54 -4.63 6.90
CA LEU A 123 -10.28 -3.67 6.06
C LEU A 123 -10.80 -2.53 6.94
N THR A 124 -10.96 -1.34 6.37
CA THR A 124 -11.63 -0.24 7.08
C THR A 124 -13.12 -0.51 7.23
N HIS A 125 -13.72 0.04 8.28
CA HIS A 125 -15.17 0.04 8.46
C HIS A 125 -15.86 0.74 7.27
N ILE A 126 -17.05 0.26 6.88
CA ILE A 126 -17.88 0.89 5.85
C ILE A 126 -19.22 1.29 6.47
N GLU A 127 -19.52 2.58 6.54
CA GLU A 127 -20.71 3.11 7.21
C GLU A 127 -22.02 2.63 6.58
N GLY A 128 -22.07 2.54 5.25
CA GLY A 128 -23.24 2.12 4.50
C GLY A 128 -23.48 0.60 4.44
N LEU A 129 -22.73 -0.20 5.20
CA LEU A 129 -22.88 -1.66 5.28
C LEU A 129 -23.29 -2.10 6.69
N PRO A 130 -24.05 -3.20 6.83
CA PRO A 130 -24.44 -3.72 8.14
C PRO A 130 -23.25 -4.30 8.90
N ASP A 131 -23.36 -4.38 10.24
CA ASP A 131 -22.30 -4.88 11.13
C ASP A 131 -21.75 -6.25 10.74
N SER A 132 -22.60 -7.12 10.18
CA SER A 132 -22.20 -8.44 9.68
C SER A 132 -21.14 -8.40 8.58
N GLU A 133 -21.06 -7.30 7.82
CA GLU A 133 -20.02 -7.08 6.79
C GLU A 133 -18.81 -6.30 7.33
N ASN A 134 -18.93 -5.73 8.54
CA ASN A 134 -17.90 -4.94 9.21
C ASN A 134 -17.20 -5.69 10.37
N ALA A 135 -17.48 -6.98 10.57
CA ALA A 135 -16.79 -7.78 11.58
C ALA A 135 -15.26 -7.73 11.40
N GLY A 136 -14.53 -7.44 12.47
CA GLY A 136 -13.05 -7.33 12.47
C GLY A 136 -12.46 -6.18 11.64
N THR A 137 -13.28 -5.21 11.23
CA THR A 137 -12.80 -4.01 10.52
C THR A 137 -12.23 -2.97 11.48
N VAL A 138 -11.57 -1.95 10.92
CA VAL A 138 -10.90 -0.89 11.69
C VAL A 138 -11.46 0.48 11.29
N LYS A 139 -11.77 1.30 12.28
CA LYS A 139 -12.06 2.73 12.14
C LYS A 139 -10.79 3.54 12.39
N LEU A 140 -10.77 4.81 11.96
CA LEU A 140 -9.62 5.67 12.25
C LEU A 140 -9.50 5.96 13.74
N GLU A 141 -10.64 6.07 14.42
CA GLU A 141 -10.77 6.24 15.88
C GLU A 141 -10.19 5.05 16.65
N ASP A 142 -10.21 3.84 16.09
CA ASP A 142 -9.58 2.66 16.72
C ASP A 142 -8.04 2.77 16.73
N ILE A 143 -7.47 3.70 15.93
CA ILE A 143 -6.02 3.92 15.81
C ILE A 143 -5.62 5.20 16.55
N LEU A 144 -6.30 6.31 16.27
CA LEU A 144 -5.95 7.64 16.80
C LEU A 144 -6.63 7.97 18.14
N GLY A 145 -7.69 7.25 18.50
CA GLY A 145 -8.42 7.44 19.76
C GLY A 145 -7.76 6.80 20.98
N ASP A 146 -6.53 6.29 20.86
CA ASP A 146 -5.81 5.68 21.98
C ASP A 146 -5.19 6.74 22.89
N VAL A 147 -5.66 6.83 24.13
CA VAL A 147 -5.20 7.76 25.18
C VAL A 147 -3.71 7.63 25.54
N MET A 148 -3.05 6.55 25.13
CA MET A 148 -1.62 6.34 25.36
C MET A 148 -0.74 7.01 24.32
N LEU A 149 -1.29 7.59 23.24
CA LEU A 149 -0.49 8.26 22.21
C LEU A 149 0.23 9.50 22.76
N ASP A 150 1.53 9.57 22.46
CA ASP A 150 2.44 10.67 22.81
C ASP A 150 2.85 11.47 21.57
N GLU A 151 3.17 10.79 20.47
CA GLU A 151 3.56 11.41 19.21
C GLU A 151 3.07 10.58 18.03
N VAL A 152 2.53 11.25 17.00
CA VAL A 152 1.98 10.63 15.80
C VAL A 152 2.53 11.34 14.56
N TRP A 153 3.11 10.57 13.65
CA TRP A 153 3.49 11.04 12.31
C TRP A 153 2.54 10.47 11.27
N ILE A 154 1.94 11.33 10.43
CA ILE A 154 0.94 10.95 9.44
C ILE A 154 1.45 11.34 8.05
N PHE A 155 1.88 10.35 7.28
CA PHE A 155 2.27 10.50 5.88
C PHE A 155 1.05 10.25 5.02
N ASN A 156 0.60 11.24 4.25
CA ASN A 156 -0.52 11.07 3.34
C ASN A 156 -0.46 11.99 2.11
N TYR A 157 -1.32 11.71 1.12
CA TYR A 157 -1.52 12.55 -0.05
C TYR A 157 -2.48 13.70 0.23
N MET A 158 -3.64 13.41 0.83
CA MET A 158 -4.65 14.40 1.23
C MET A 158 -4.87 14.36 2.74
N HIS A 159 -5.03 15.53 3.34
CA HIS A 159 -5.27 15.73 4.76
C HIS A 159 -6.39 16.74 4.96
N ASP A 160 -7.40 16.35 5.76
CA ASP A 160 -8.33 17.27 6.41
C ASP A 160 -7.92 17.32 7.90
N ILE A 161 -7.07 18.30 8.24
CA ILE A 161 -6.47 18.37 9.59
C ILE A 161 -7.55 18.48 10.68
N PRO A 162 -8.55 19.37 10.60
CA PRO A 162 -9.62 19.44 11.60
C PRO A 162 -10.33 18.11 11.80
N TRP A 163 -10.67 17.42 10.71
CA TRP A 163 -11.31 16.11 10.80
C TRP A 163 -10.39 15.06 11.42
N VAL A 164 -9.11 15.00 11.06
CA VAL A 164 -8.15 14.05 11.67
C VAL A 164 -7.99 14.33 13.16
N MET A 165 -7.84 15.60 13.54
CA MET A 165 -7.69 15.98 14.95
C MET A 165 -8.94 15.60 15.78
N SER A 166 -10.13 15.62 15.16
CA SER A 166 -11.36 15.14 15.81
C SER A 166 -11.38 13.63 16.12
N LYS A 167 -10.42 12.85 15.61
CA LYS A 167 -10.32 11.40 15.82
C LYS A 167 -9.46 11.01 17.01
N PHE A 168 -8.75 11.96 17.61
CA PHE A 168 -8.01 11.74 18.84
C PHE A 168 -8.93 11.81 20.04
N ASP A 169 -8.54 11.12 21.11
CA ASP A 169 -9.27 11.19 22.37
C ASP A 169 -9.22 12.63 22.95
N PRO A 170 -10.34 13.18 23.46
CA PRO A 170 -10.40 14.52 24.02
C PRO A 170 -9.38 14.80 25.13
N ASP A 171 -8.97 13.79 25.89
CA ASP A 171 -8.02 13.94 27.00
C ASP A 171 -6.59 14.20 26.51
N ILE A 172 -6.25 13.79 25.28
CA ILE A 172 -4.89 13.91 24.75
C ILE A 172 -4.75 14.80 23.54
N VAL A 173 -5.85 15.15 22.84
CA VAL A 173 -5.83 15.87 21.55
C VAL A 173 -5.00 17.16 21.56
N ASN A 174 -4.91 17.86 22.70
CA ASN A 174 -4.13 19.10 22.85
C ASN A 174 -2.66 18.87 23.31
N SER A 175 -2.29 17.64 23.63
CA SER A 175 -0.97 17.29 24.19
C SER A 175 -0.16 16.34 23.30
N VAL A 176 -0.83 15.49 22.51
CA VAL A 176 -0.19 14.56 21.58
C VAL A 176 0.51 15.34 20.47
N LYS A 177 1.78 15.08 20.21
CA LYS A 177 2.50 15.74 19.11
C LYS A 177 2.07 15.13 17.78
N VAL A 178 1.54 15.91 16.85
CA VAL A 178 1.08 15.38 15.55
C VAL A 178 1.85 16.05 14.41
N THR A 179 2.51 15.24 13.58
CA THR A 179 3.21 15.74 12.38
C THR A 179 2.57 15.21 11.11
N PHE A 180 2.02 16.10 10.29
CA PHE A 180 1.48 15.78 8.96
C PHE A 180 2.57 15.92 7.89
N VAL A 181 2.79 14.87 7.10
CA VAL A 181 3.74 14.87 5.97
C VAL A 181 2.95 14.76 4.66
N HIS A 182 3.18 15.70 3.74
CA HIS A 182 2.42 15.84 2.49
C HIS A 182 3.32 16.18 1.29
N GLY A 183 2.79 16.05 0.06
CA GLY A 183 3.56 16.25 -1.18
C GLY A 183 3.48 17.63 -1.82
N ASN A 184 2.68 18.54 -1.26
CA ASN A 184 2.49 19.89 -1.81
C ASN A 184 3.72 20.74 -1.48
N TRP A 185 4.79 20.57 -2.24
CA TRP A 185 6.13 21.04 -1.89
C TRP A 185 6.47 22.45 -2.35
N LYS A 186 5.66 23.02 -3.25
CA LYS A 186 5.82 24.41 -3.69
C LYS A 186 5.23 25.34 -2.63
N ASP A 187 5.91 26.45 -2.34
CA ASP A 187 5.48 27.39 -1.29
C ASP A 187 4.16 28.10 -1.65
N ASN A 188 3.87 28.27 -2.93
CA ASN A 188 2.65 28.90 -3.43
C ASN A 188 1.51 27.91 -3.74
N ASP A 189 1.61 26.66 -3.29
CA ASP A 189 0.54 25.68 -3.45
C ASP A 189 -0.63 25.97 -2.51
N GLU A 190 -1.82 26.21 -3.05
CA GLU A 190 -3.00 26.58 -2.25
C GLU A 190 -3.38 25.51 -1.22
N SER A 191 -3.20 24.23 -1.55
CA SER A 191 -3.49 23.14 -0.63
C SER A 191 -2.48 23.08 0.52
N ARG A 192 -1.22 23.48 0.27
CA ARG A 192 -0.23 23.66 1.35
C ARG A 192 -0.61 24.81 2.25
N ILE A 193 -0.91 25.99 1.68
CA ILE A 193 -1.26 27.19 2.44
C ILE A 193 -2.47 26.92 3.34
N GLN A 194 -3.50 26.26 2.81
CA GLN A 194 -4.68 25.88 3.59
C GLN A 194 -4.32 24.92 4.73
N MET A 195 -3.47 23.92 4.48
CA MET A 195 -3.04 22.96 5.50
C MET A 195 -2.21 23.63 6.62
N GLU A 196 -1.31 24.54 6.26
CA GLU A 196 -0.54 25.33 7.24
C GLU A 196 -1.45 26.24 8.07
N LYS A 197 -2.48 26.84 7.45
CA LYS A 197 -3.49 27.64 8.15
C LYS A 197 -4.33 26.78 9.10
N ASP A 198 -4.80 25.63 8.66
CA ASP A 198 -5.58 24.72 9.52
C ASP A 198 -4.74 24.29 10.72
N ALA A 199 -3.47 23.95 10.52
CA ALA A 199 -2.57 23.54 11.59
C ALA A 199 -2.39 24.59 12.71
N GLN A 200 -2.57 25.88 12.42
CA GLN A 200 -2.44 26.95 13.43
C GLN A 200 -3.49 26.87 14.53
N ALA A 201 -4.60 26.16 14.33
CA ALA A 201 -5.58 25.94 15.38
C ALA A 201 -5.08 25.00 16.49
N TRP A 202 -3.93 24.32 16.30
CA TRP A 202 -3.36 23.37 17.27
C TRP A 202 -1.86 23.61 17.48
N PRO A 203 -1.41 24.04 18.68
CA PRO A 203 0.00 24.31 18.95
C PRO A 203 0.89 23.05 18.94
N ASN A 204 0.27 21.87 19.08
CA ASN A 204 0.91 20.56 19.06
C ASN A 204 0.96 19.91 17.67
N VAL A 205 0.50 20.62 16.62
CA VAL A 205 0.51 20.13 15.23
C VAL A 205 1.65 20.77 14.44
N THR A 206 2.32 19.97 13.61
CA THR A 206 3.33 20.43 12.65
C THR A 206 3.03 19.87 11.25
N VAL A 207 3.28 20.66 10.22
CA VAL A 207 3.13 20.26 8.82
C VAL A 207 4.51 20.25 8.15
N LYS A 208 4.81 19.21 7.36
CA LYS A 208 6.08 19.04 6.65
C LYS A 208 5.85 18.65 5.19
N ALA A 209 6.31 19.50 4.29
CA ALA A 209 6.29 19.21 2.87
C ALA A 209 7.46 18.30 2.45
N ALA A 210 7.14 17.14 1.89
CA ALA A 210 8.10 16.21 1.29
C ALA A 210 8.68 16.79 0.00
N TYR A 211 9.97 16.61 -0.25
CA TYR A 211 10.60 17.09 -1.48
C TYR A 211 10.19 16.22 -2.68
N MET A 212 9.62 16.84 -3.73
CA MET A 212 9.11 16.17 -4.92
C MET A 212 9.81 16.70 -6.19
N PRO A 213 11.06 16.27 -6.48
CA PRO A 213 11.84 16.79 -7.60
C PRO A 213 11.36 16.29 -8.97
N GLU A 214 10.73 15.12 -9.01
CA GLU A 214 10.37 14.47 -10.27
C GLU A 214 9.03 14.99 -10.81
N MET A 215 9.03 15.45 -12.06
CA MET A 215 7.78 15.86 -12.72
C MET A 215 6.76 14.73 -12.72
N PHE A 216 5.50 15.10 -12.46
CA PHE A 216 4.36 14.19 -12.34
C PHE A 216 4.49 13.15 -11.22
N GLY A 217 5.44 13.32 -10.31
CA GLY A 217 5.53 12.57 -9.07
C GLY A 217 4.44 12.95 -8.07
N THR A 218 4.15 12.06 -7.14
CA THR A 218 3.22 12.31 -6.03
C THR A 218 3.75 11.74 -4.72
N HIS A 219 3.54 12.46 -3.62
CA HIS A 219 3.67 11.85 -2.29
C HIS A 219 2.41 11.05 -2.00
N HIS A 220 2.43 9.75 -2.27
CA HIS A 220 1.24 8.91 -2.26
C HIS A 220 1.23 7.88 -1.12
N THR A 221 2.31 7.87 -0.33
CA THR A 221 2.50 7.14 0.91
C THR A 221 1.40 7.44 1.91
N LYS A 222 0.91 6.39 2.56
CA LYS A 222 -0.17 6.39 3.53
C LYS A 222 0.27 5.54 4.72
N MET A 223 0.87 6.22 5.69
CA MET A 223 1.54 5.59 6.81
C MET A 223 1.39 6.43 8.06
N MET A 224 1.17 5.77 9.20
CA MET A 224 1.25 6.40 10.51
C MET A 224 2.38 5.76 11.33
N ILE A 225 3.16 6.58 12.03
CA ILE A 225 4.10 6.10 13.07
C ILE A 225 3.61 6.64 14.40
N LEU A 226 3.23 5.74 15.29
CA LEU A 226 2.65 6.03 16.59
C LEU A 226 3.69 5.75 17.67
N PHE A 227 3.95 6.73 18.53
CA PHE A 227 4.71 6.55 19.76
C PHE A 227 3.77 6.71 20.94
N ARG A 228 3.93 5.84 21.94
CA ARG A 228 3.06 5.76 23.10
C ARG A 228 3.84 6.09 24.38
N ARG A 229 3.08 6.43 25.42
CA ARG A 229 3.58 6.75 26.76
C ARG A 229 4.09 5.53 27.54
N ASP A 230 3.76 4.32 27.09
CA ASP A 230 4.20 3.04 27.68
C ASP A 230 5.46 2.47 27.01
N ASP A 231 6.27 3.33 26.37
CA ASP A 231 7.50 2.94 25.66
C ASP A 231 7.26 1.92 24.54
N LEU A 232 6.08 1.96 23.94
CA LEU A 232 5.73 1.20 22.75
C LEU A 232 5.61 2.12 21.53
N ALA A 233 5.97 1.60 20.36
CA ALA A 233 5.71 2.23 19.08
C ALA A 233 4.87 1.32 18.19
N GLN A 234 4.24 1.89 17.16
CA GLN A 234 3.51 1.12 16.16
C GLN A 234 3.65 1.79 14.80
N VAL A 235 3.94 0.98 13.79
CA VAL A 235 3.87 1.36 12.37
C VAL A 235 2.53 0.90 11.81
N VAL A 236 1.81 1.80 11.14
CA VAL A 236 0.57 1.52 10.43
C VAL A 236 0.76 1.89 8.97
N ILE A 237 0.48 0.96 8.05
CA ILE A 237 0.50 1.21 6.59
C ILE A 237 -0.90 0.95 6.06
N HIS A 238 -1.47 1.90 5.34
CA HIS A 238 -2.87 1.84 4.90
C HIS A 238 -3.06 2.41 3.48
N THR A 239 -4.29 2.41 2.97
CA THR A 239 -4.61 2.87 1.61
C THR A 239 -5.52 4.09 1.55
N ALA A 240 -6.06 4.53 2.68
CA ALA A 240 -6.94 5.68 2.80
C ALA A 240 -6.18 7.02 2.82
N ASN A 241 -6.71 8.03 2.13
CA ASN A 241 -6.41 9.43 2.39
C ASN A 241 -6.94 9.84 3.78
N MET A 242 -6.38 10.89 4.39
CA MET A 242 -6.84 11.37 5.70
C MET A 242 -8.00 12.36 5.55
N ILE A 243 -9.09 11.89 4.94
CA ILE A 243 -10.32 12.65 4.72
C ILE A 243 -11.54 11.77 5.03
N PRO A 244 -12.70 12.35 5.38
CA PRO A 244 -13.91 11.58 5.70
C PRO A 244 -14.29 10.58 4.60
N PHE A 245 -14.25 11.02 3.34
CA PHE A 245 -14.71 10.24 2.18
C PHE A 245 -14.03 8.87 2.07
N ASP A 246 -12.72 8.83 2.29
CA ASP A 246 -11.90 7.63 2.16
C ASP A 246 -12.09 6.63 3.31
N TRP A 247 -12.51 7.11 4.49
CA TRP A 247 -12.74 6.29 5.69
C TRP A 247 -14.21 5.95 5.93
N ALA A 248 -15.14 6.55 5.17
CA ALA A 248 -16.58 6.30 5.30
C ALA A 248 -17.05 5.08 4.49
N ASN A 249 -17.01 5.16 3.15
CA ASN A 249 -17.68 4.18 2.28
C ASN A 249 -16.83 3.60 1.14
N MET A 250 -15.54 3.93 1.11
CA MET A 250 -14.57 3.36 0.18
C MET A 250 -13.90 2.13 0.78
N THR A 251 -13.70 1.07 0.00
CA THR A 251 -12.96 -0.11 0.47
C THR A 251 -11.47 0.23 0.57
N GLN A 252 -10.95 0.28 1.80
CA GLN A 252 -9.54 0.45 2.12
C GLN A 252 -9.03 -0.73 2.95
N ALA A 253 -7.71 -0.83 3.08
CA ALA A 253 -7.09 -1.76 4.00
C ALA A 253 -6.00 -1.10 4.85
N VAL A 254 -5.73 -1.73 5.99
CA VAL A 254 -4.79 -1.30 7.02
C VAL A 254 -3.97 -2.51 7.44
N TRP A 255 -2.65 -2.37 7.43
CA TRP A 255 -1.73 -3.23 8.16
C TRP A 255 -1.26 -2.50 9.41
N LEU A 256 -1.50 -3.09 10.58
CA LEU A 256 -0.96 -2.62 11.85
C LEU A 256 0.17 -3.56 12.25
N SER A 257 1.37 -3.02 12.43
CA SER A 257 2.44 -3.78 13.08
C SER A 257 2.04 -4.17 14.51
N PRO A 258 2.64 -5.23 15.08
CA PRO A 258 2.59 -5.43 16.53
C PRO A 258 3.14 -4.20 17.27
N LEU A 259 2.79 -4.04 18.53
CA LEU A 259 3.42 -3.04 19.38
C LEU A 259 4.93 -3.37 19.49
N LEU A 260 5.74 -2.37 19.18
CA LEU A 260 7.19 -2.43 19.08
C LEU A 260 7.75 -1.91 20.41
N PRO A 261 8.42 -2.72 21.23
CA PRO A 261 8.94 -2.24 22.51
C PRO A 261 10.19 -1.41 22.32
N LEU A 262 10.39 -0.40 23.16
CA LEU A 262 11.65 0.31 23.27
C LEU A 262 12.76 -0.68 23.65
N ASN A 263 13.89 -0.67 22.93
CA ASN A 263 15.05 -1.44 23.34
C ASN A 263 15.60 -0.80 24.62
N ILE A 264 15.34 -1.43 25.76
CA ILE A 264 16.10 -1.16 26.97
C ILE A 264 17.52 -1.63 26.68
N PHE A 265 18.50 -0.71 26.69
CA PHE A 265 19.91 -1.06 26.59
C PHE A 265 20.24 -2.07 27.68
N THR A 266 20.29 -3.34 27.33
CA THR A 266 21.06 -4.33 28.07
C THR A 266 22.48 -4.19 27.54
N PRO A 267 23.47 -3.79 28.36
CA PRO A 267 24.86 -3.87 27.96
C PRO A 267 25.10 -5.33 27.55
N LYS A 268 25.40 -5.57 26.27
CA LYS A 268 25.71 -6.91 25.80
C LYS A 268 27.01 -7.34 26.47
N SER A 269 26.93 -8.08 27.57
CA SER A 269 28.04 -8.89 28.06
C SER A 269 28.13 -10.13 27.17
N SER A 270 28.61 -9.99 25.95
CA SER A 270 28.85 -11.17 25.11
C SER A 270 30.13 -11.00 24.31
N THR A 271 31.16 -11.68 24.78
CA THR A 271 32.47 -11.97 24.19
C THR A 271 32.40 -12.89 22.96
N SER A 272 31.25 -12.93 22.25
CA SER A 272 31.07 -13.75 21.04
C SER A 272 31.21 -12.89 19.78
N ASN A 273 32.15 -13.25 18.91
CA ASN A 273 32.41 -12.60 17.62
C ASN A 273 31.36 -12.96 16.54
N TYR A 274 30.34 -13.77 16.85
CA TYR A 274 29.29 -14.17 15.90
C TYR A 274 27.99 -13.43 16.20
N ALA A 275 27.68 -12.39 15.41
CA ALA A 275 26.36 -11.78 15.41
C ALA A 275 25.36 -12.69 14.66
N PRO A 276 24.18 -13.00 15.22
CA PRO A 276 23.18 -13.77 14.51
C PRO A 276 22.74 -13.03 13.23
N PRO A 277 22.30 -13.76 12.19
CA PRO A 277 21.83 -13.15 10.96
C PRO A 277 20.61 -12.24 11.24
N PRO A 278 20.47 -11.10 10.52
CA PRO A 278 19.40 -10.15 10.76
C PRO A 278 18.02 -10.79 10.53
N THR A 279 17.11 -10.59 11.47
CA THR A 279 15.72 -11.04 11.39
C THR A 279 14.95 -10.30 10.29
N ILE A 280 13.75 -10.78 9.95
CA ILE A 280 12.88 -10.05 9.02
C ILE A 280 12.50 -8.67 9.58
N GLY A 281 12.30 -8.58 10.91
CA GLY A 281 12.08 -7.33 11.62
C GLY A 281 13.24 -6.34 11.50
N ASP A 282 14.49 -6.81 11.63
CA ASP A 282 15.68 -5.98 11.44
C ASP A 282 15.77 -5.45 10.01
N LYS A 283 15.42 -6.29 9.02
CA LYS A 283 15.35 -5.87 7.61
C LYS A 283 14.25 -4.82 7.40
N PHE A 284 13.07 -5.03 7.96
CA PHE A 284 11.97 -4.05 7.91
C PHE A 284 12.42 -2.72 8.51
N LYS A 285 13.04 -2.73 9.70
CA LYS A 285 13.53 -1.53 10.38
C LYS A 285 14.56 -0.78 9.52
N ARG A 286 15.54 -1.48 8.96
CA ARG A 286 16.54 -0.89 8.07
C ARG A 286 15.89 -0.25 6.84
N ASP A 287 14.99 -0.97 6.19
CA ASP A 287 14.37 -0.52 4.95
C ASP A 287 13.43 0.68 5.21
N LEU A 288 12.65 0.68 6.31
CA LEU A 288 11.81 1.81 6.74
C LEU A 288 12.64 3.03 7.13
N THR A 289 13.72 2.85 7.90
CA THR A 289 14.57 3.98 8.31
C THR A 289 15.31 4.59 7.13
N ALA A 290 15.77 3.77 6.17
CA ALA A 290 16.35 4.25 4.91
C ALA A 290 15.33 5.04 4.07
N TYR A 291 14.09 4.55 3.98
CA TYR A 291 13.00 5.26 3.31
C TYR A 291 12.70 6.62 3.97
N LEU A 292 12.56 6.65 5.30
CA LEU A 292 12.31 7.89 6.05
C LEU A 292 13.47 8.88 5.92
N ALA A 293 14.72 8.40 5.93
CA ALA A 293 15.90 9.25 5.78
C ALA A 293 15.93 9.99 4.43
N PHE A 294 15.28 9.44 3.38
CA PHE A 294 15.21 10.07 2.07
C PHE A 294 14.48 11.43 2.08
N TYR A 295 13.59 11.68 3.04
CA TYR A 295 12.94 12.97 3.22
C TYR A 295 13.91 14.06 3.71
N GLY A 296 15.09 13.69 4.19
CA GLY A 296 16.13 14.59 4.70
C GLY A 296 16.00 14.87 6.20
N PHE A 297 17.14 15.18 6.82
CA PHE A 297 17.30 15.31 8.27
C PHE A 297 16.31 16.31 8.90
N ASN A 298 16.10 17.47 8.28
CA ASN A 298 15.19 18.50 8.80
C ASN A 298 13.71 18.09 8.79
N ARG A 299 13.34 17.12 7.95
CA ARG A 299 11.96 16.64 7.84
C ARG A 299 11.72 15.47 8.79
N THR A 300 12.51 14.42 8.69
CA THR A 300 12.26 13.12 9.35
C THR A 300 13.41 12.64 10.22
N GLY A 301 14.51 13.40 10.38
CA GLY A 301 15.68 12.99 11.16
C GLY A 301 15.36 12.67 12.62
N ALA A 302 14.49 13.46 13.26
CA ALA A 302 14.02 13.20 14.62
C ALA A 302 13.22 11.89 14.70
N LEU A 303 12.33 11.65 13.74
CA LEU A 303 11.57 10.40 13.62
C LEU A 303 12.49 9.20 13.45
N VAL A 304 13.46 9.26 12.54
CA VAL A 304 14.45 8.19 12.30
C VAL A 304 15.23 7.88 13.58
N THR A 305 15.69 8.92 14.28
CA THR A 305 16.46 8.80 15.53
C THR A 305 15.63 8.16 16.64
N ARG A 306 14.35 8.56 16.79
CA ARG A 306 13.44 7.98 17.79
C ARG A 306 13.13 6.52 17.45
N LEU A 307 12.77 6.22 16.20
CA LEU A 307 12.41 4.88 15.74
C LEU A 307 13.57 3.88 15.83
N ALA A 308 14.81 4.34 15.66
CA ALA A 308 16.02 3.52 15.82
C ALA A 308 16.15 2.88 17.22
N LYS A 309 15.47 3.42 18.25
CA LYS A 309 15.51 2.88 19.61
C LYS A 309 14.54 1.72 19.84
N TYR A 310 13.59 1.47 18.95
CA TYR A 310 12.56 0.44 19.14
C TYR A 310 12.96 -0.91 18.52
N SER A 311 12.53 -2.01 19.13
CA SER A 311 12.69 -3.36 18.60
C SER A 311 11.65 -3.66 17.53
N PHE A 312 12.10 -4.19 16.40
CA PHE A 312 11.23 -4.61 15.29
C PHE A 312 11.11 -6.14 15.20
N THR A 313 11.65 -6.87 16.17
CA THR A 313 11.76 -8.35 16.12
C THR A 313 10.41 -9.07 16.00
N SER A 314 9.32 -8.45 16.45
CA SER A 314 7.96 -8.99 16.34
C SER A 314 7.34 -8.85 14.95
N ILE A 315 7.92 -8.05 14.06
CA ILE A 315 7.38 -7.82 12.71
C ILE A 315 7.52 -9.08 11.86
N ARG A 316 6.41 -9.45 11.20
CA ARG A 316 6.32 -10.53 10.21
C ARG A 316 5.86 -9.99 8.86
N ALA A 317 6.59 -9.00 8.34
CA ALA A 317 6.31 -8.36 7.05
C ALA A 317 7.61 -7.87 6.41
N ILE A 318 7.60 -7.77 5.07
CA ILE A 318 8.69 -7.18 4.29
C ILE A 318 8.27 -5.78 3.85
N PHE A 319 9.08 -4.77 4.16
CA PHE A 319 8.84 -3.39 3.75
C PHE A 319 9.15 -3.21 2.26
N ILE A 320 8.19 -2.70 1.50
CA ILE A 320 8.33 -2.36 0.08
C ILE A 320 8.04 -0.88 -0.08
N SER A 321 8.91 -0.15 -0.76
CA SER A 321 8.75 1.29 -0.92
C SER A 321 9.28 1.82 -2.24
N SER A 322 8.85 3.02 -2.58
CA SER A 322 9.35 3.81 -3.71
C SER A 322 9.70 5.20 -3.22
N VAL A 323 10.81 5.77 -3.73
CA VAL A 323 11.18 7.18 -3.52
C VAL A 323 11.56 7.81 -4.86
N PRO A 324 11.26 9.10 -5.08
CA PRO A 324 11.61 9.79 -6.33
C PRO A 324 13.11 9.75 -6.61
N GLY A 325 13.50 9.49 -7.86
CA GLY A 325 14.90 9.51 -8.29
C GLY A 325 15.25 8.36 -9.24
N ARG A 326 16.53 8.24 -9.55
CA ARG A 326 17.12 7.18 -10.37
C ARG A 326 17.82 6.17 -9.48
N HIS A 327 17.50 4.89 -9.68
CA HIS A 327 17.99 3.79 -8.85
C HIS A 327 18.54 2.67 -9.72
N SER A 328 19.58 1.98 -9.26
CA SER A 328 20.12 0.82 -9.99
C SER A 328 19.16 -0.37 -10.00
N VAL A 329 18.92 -1.00 -11.16
CA VAL A 329 18.08 -2.20 -11.26
C VAL A 329 18.60 -3.35 -10.38
N THR A 330 19.91 -3.44 -10.11
CA THR A 330 20.50 -4.59 -9.39
C THR A 330 20.55 -4.39 -7.88
N THR A 331 20.73 -3.15 -7.43
CA THR A 331 20.96 -2.84 -6.01
C THR A 331 19.85 -2.00 -5.37
N SER A 332 18.93 -1.42 -6.16
CA SER A 332 17.87 -0.55 -5.67
C SER A 332 17.09 -1.18 -4.51
N PRO A 333 16.96 -0.47 -3.38
CA PRO A 333 16.03 -0.83 -2.31
C PRO A 333 14.60 -0.32 -2.58
N PHE A 334 14.32 0.22 -3.77
CA PHE A 334 13.04 0.84 -4.12
C PHE A 334 12.41 0.29 -5.40
N GLY A 335 11.10 0.48 -5.55
CA GLY A 335 10.33 0.20 -6.76
C GLY A 335 10.24 -1.28 -7.13
N TRP A 336 9.97 -1.55 -8.41
CA TRP A 336 9.86 -2.91 -8.93
C TRP A 336 11.13 -3.75 -8.76
N PRO A 337 12.38 -3.21 -8.78
CA PRO A 337 13.58 -4.01 -8.52
C PRO A 337 13.63 -4.60 -7.11
N LYS A 338 13.28 -3.80 -6.09
CA LYS A 338 13.17 -4.27 -4.71
C LYS A 338 12.12 -5.36 -4.59
N LEU A 339 10.93 -5.13 -5.16
CA LEU A 339 9.87 -6.12 -5.16
C LEU A 339 10.33 -7.43 -5.82
N GLN A 340 10.95 -7.35 -7.00
CA GLN A 340 11.50 -8.51 -7.71
C GLN A 340 12.48 -9.30 -6.84
N LYS A 341 13.41 -8.60 -6.17
CA LYS A 341 14.45 -9.19 -5.33
C LYS A 341 13.87 -9.91 -4.10
N GLU A 342 12.81 -9.38 -3.51
CA GLU A 342 12.16 -10.05 -2.37
C GLU A 342 11.29 -11.22 -2.84
N LEU A 343 10.56 -11.07 -3.96
CA LEU A 343 9.79 -12.18 -4.56
C LEU A 343 10.68 -13.34 -5.01
N SER A 344 11.88 -13.09 -5.53
CA SER A 344 12.83 -14.15 -5.91
C SER A 344 13.34 -15.00 -4.73
N ARG A 345 13.00 -14.63 -3.49
CA ARG A 345 13.35 -15.38 -2.27
C ARG A 345 12.17 -16.18 -1.72
N ILE A 346 10.97 -15.96 -2.24
CA ILE A 346 9.74 -16.57 -1.74
C ILE A 346 9.45 -17.86 -2.51
N PRO A 347 9.34 -19.01 -1.83
CA PRO A 347 8.92 -20.24 -2.47
C PRO A 347 7.44 -20.15 -2.85
N VAL A 348 7.07 -20.70 -4.00
CA VAL A 348 5.67 -20.79 -4.44
C VAL A 348 5.21 -22.24 -4.47
N SER A 349 3.94 -22.44 -4.11
CA SER A 349 3.30 -23.75 -4.13
C SER A 349 3.26 -24.31 -5.55
N THR A 350 3.60 -25.59 -5.70
CA THR A 350 3.37 -26.32 -6.95
C THR A 350 1.90 -26.73 -7.03
N PRO A 351 1.20 -26.55 -8.17
CA PRO A 351 -0.15 -27.04 -8.32
C PRO A 351 -0.17 -28.55 -8.08
N SER A 352 -0.96 -29.00 -7.11
CA SER A 352 -1.24 -30.42 -6.93
C SER A 352 -1.76 -30.96 -8.25
N ARG A 353 -1.10 -31.99 -8.81
CA ARG A 353 -1.60 -32.69 -10.00
C ARG A 353 -3.02 -33.15 -9.63
N PRO A 354 -4.07 -32.81 -10.40
CA PRO A 354 -5.39 -33.34 -10.10
C PRO A 354 -5.25 -34.86 -10.00
N LYS A 355 -5.59 -35.44 -8.85
CA LYS A 355 -5.74 -36.89 -8.76
C LYS A 355 -6.78 -37.21 -9.84
N LEU A 356 -6.34 -37.86 -10.91
CA LEU A 356 -7.26 -38.58 -11.79
C LEU A 356 -8.08 -39.44 -10.84
N LEU A 357 -9.37 -39.10 -10.66
CA LEU A 357 -10.31 -40.10 -10.19
C LEU A 357 -10.03 -41.31 -11.07
N LYS A 358 -9.75 -42.47 -10.46
CA LYS A 358 -9.72 -43.72 -11.20
C LYS A 358 -11.11 -43.86 -11.82
N GLU A 359 -11.25 -43.42 -13.06
CA GLU A 359 -12.49 -43.58 -13.81
C GLU A 359 -12.74 -45.07 -13.95
N HIS A 360 -13.95 -45.47 -13.59
CA HIS A 360 -14.48 -46.77 -13.97
C HIS A 360 -14.32 -46.94 -15.49
N PRO A 361 -13.83 -48.08 -16.01
CA PRO A 361 -13.38 -48.16 -17.41
C PRO A 361 -14.45 -48.02 -18.51
N ASN A 362 -15.73 -47.72 -18.21
CA ASN A 362 -16.84 -47.92 -19.16
C ASN A 362 -17.81 -46.73 -19.28
N SER A 363 -17.34 -45.49 -19.42
CA SER A 363 -18.24 -44.39 -19.80
C SER A 363 -17.67 -43.52 -20.92
N THR A 364 -18.07 -43.85 -22.15
CA THR A 364 -18.00 -42.96 -23.31
C THR A 364 -18.97 -41.79 -23.15
N SER A 365 -18.47 -40.57 -22.89
CA SER A 365 -18.96 -39.30 -23.47
C SER A 365 -18.59 -38.09 -22.61
N THR A 366 -18.27 -37.01 -23.32
CA THR A 366 -18.25 -35.59 -22.90
C THR A 366 -16.97 -35.09 -22.23
N THR A 367 -16.08 -34.55 -23.07
CA THR A 367 -14.95 -33.67 -22.74
C THR A 367 -15.44 -32.43 -21.97
N ILE A 368 -15.45 -32.52 -20.64
CA ILE A 368 -15.47 -31.33 -19.77
C ILE A 368 -14.06 -30.73 -19.87
N PRO A 369 -13.87 -29.48 -20.32
CA PRO A 369 -12.54 -28.89 -20.38
C PRO A 369 -11.98 -28.80 -18.96
N ALA A 370 -10.85 -29.46 -18.72
CA ALA A 370 -10.14 -29.41 -17.45
C ALA A 370 -9.96 -27.93 -17.04
N ARG A 371 -10.65 -27.48 -15.98
CA ARG A 371 -10.40 -26.18 -15.35
C ARG A 371 -8.91 -26.11 -15.08
N THR A 372 -8.17 -25.32 -15.85
CA THR A 372 -6.73 -25.21 -15.72
C THR A 372 -6.45 -24.65 -14.34
N ASN A 373 -5.81 -25.44 -13.47
CA ASN A 373 -5.44 -25.04 -12.11
C ASN A 373 -4.18 -24.15 -12.14
N ARG A 374 -4.18 -23.12 -13.00
CA ARG A 374 -3.03 -22.26 -13.24
C ARG A 374 -2.93 -21.22 -12.12
N PRO A 375 -1.72 -20.96 -11.59
CA PRO A 375 -1.51 -19.87 -10.65
C PRO A 375 -1.97 -18.52 -11.23
N LYS A 376 -2.45 -17.62 -10.38
CA LYS A 376 -2.93 -16.29 -10.80
C LYS A 376 -2.38 -15.19 -9.90
N ILE A 377 -1.95 -14.09 -10.51
CA ILE A 377 -1.60 -12.85 -9.81
C ILE A 377 -2.74 -11.87 -10.08
N LEU A 378 -3.47 -11.50 -9.03
CA LEU A 378 -4.53 -10.49 -9.08
C LEU A 378 -4.01 -9.18 -8.51
N CYS A 379 -4.04 -8.15 -9.34
CA CYS A 379 -3.71 -6.78 -9.01
C CYS A 379 -5.00 -5.98 -8.88
N GLN A 380 -5.45 -5.75 -7.66
CA GLN A 380 -6.51 -4.79 -7.42
C GLN A 380 -5.88 -3.41 -7.20
N ILE A 381 -6.36 -2.42 -7.93
CA ILE A 381 -5.83 -1.04 -7.92
C ILE A 381 -6.98 -0.04 -8.09
N SER A 382 -6.73 1.23 -7.78
CA SER A 382 -7.69 2.32 -8.02
C SER A 382 -7.25 3.29 -9.13
N SER A 383 -6.04 3.15 -9.67
CA SER A 383 -5.58 3.98 -10.78
C SER A 383 -4.65 3.24 -11.74
N ILE A 384 -4.82 3.52 -13.04
CA ILE A 384 -3.95 3.09 -14.13
C ILE A 384 -3.39 4.34 -14.80
N ALA A 385 -2.07 4.50 -14.76
CA ALA A 385 -1.39 5.60 -15.42
C ALA A 385 -1.17 5.34 -16.92
N THR A 386 -0.59 6.31 -17.63
CA THR A 386 -0.18 6.13 -19.01
C THR A 386 1.01 5.17 -19.09
N LEU A 387 0.77 3.93 -19.54
CA LEU A 387 1.81 2.89 -19.70
C LEU A 387 2.44 2.86 -21.10
N GLY A 388 1.95 3.69 -22.02
CA GLY A 388 2.42 3.78 -23.40
C GLY A 388 1.51 3.02 -24.39
N ALA A 389 1.66 3.34 -25.68
CA ALA A 389 0.82 2.79 -26.75
C ALA A 389 1.07 1.30 -27.04
N SER A 390 2.15 0.72 -26.50
CA SER A 390 2.49 -0.70 -26.64
C SER A 390 2.97 -1.27 -25.31
N ASP A 391 2.73 -2.56 -25.11
CA ASP A 391 3.12 -3.28 -23.89
C ASP A 391 4.64 -3.50 -23.82
N THR A 392 5.34 -2.45 -23.39
CA THR A 392 6.80 -2.46 -23.23
C THR A 392 7.23 -2.51 -21.76
N TRP A 393 6.31 -2.21 -20.85
CA TRP A 393 6.59 -2.13 -19.41
C TRP A 393 5.72 -3.07 -18.58
N LEU A 394 4.42 -3.16 -18.86
CA LEU A 394 3.49 -3.93 -18.02
C LEU A 394 3.86 -5.41 -17.99
N THR A 395 3.90 -6.09 -19.14
CA THR A 395 4.27 -7.51 -19.21
C THR A 395 5.77 -7.74 -19.12
N PRO A 396 6.62 -7.07 -19.92
CA PRO A 396 8.04 -7.43 -20.01
C PRO A 396 8.84 -7.11 -18.73
N ILE A 397 8.43 -6.08 -17.99
CA ILE A 397 9.15 -5.59 -16.82
C ILE A 397 8.35 -5.92 -15.55
N PHE A 398 7.21 -5.27 -15.38
CA PHE A 398 6.53 -5.29 -14.09
C PHE A 398 5.92 -6.66 -13.77
N PHE A 399 5.19 -7.27 -14.71
CA PHE A 399 4.64 -8.61 -14.49
C PHE A 399 5.73 -9.67 -14.35
N ASN A 400 6.80 -9.60 -15.16
CA ASN A 400 7.95 -10.49 -15.01
C ASN A 400 8.60 -10.38 -13.62
N ALA A 401 8.68 -9.18 -13.05
CA ALA A 401 9.11 -8.97 -11.67
C ALA A 401 8.17 -9.67 -10.67
N LEU A 402 6.85 -9.56 -10.86
CA LEU A 402 5.85 -10.24 -10.02
C LEU A 402 5.90 -11.77 -10.13
N THR A 403 6.42 -12.33 -11.23
CA THR A 403 6.50 -13.79 -11.39
C THR A 403 7.72 -14.44 -10.75
N LYS A 404 8.65 -13.67 -10.16
CA LYS A 404 9.85 -14.25 -9.55
C LYS A 404 9.50 -15.07 -8.30
N THR A 405 10.30 -16.10 -8.07
CA THR A 405 10.21 -17.05 -6.95
C THR A 405 11.57 -17.67 -6.71
N SER A 406 11.80 -18.20 -5.50
CA SER A 406 12.97 -19.04 -5.20
C SER A 406 12.80 -20.50 -5.66
N SER A 407 11.61 -20.92 -6.09
CA SER A 407 11.35 -22.30 -6.53
C SER A 407 12.19 -22.67 -7.76
N THR A 408 12.93 -23.77 -7.66
CA THR A 408 13.83 -24.29 -8.72
C THR A 408 13.14 -25.24 -9.69
N HIS A 409 11.93 -25.72 -9.36
CA HIS A 409 11.12 -26.57 -10.22
C HIS A 409 10.47 -25.76 -11.37
N ASN A 410 10.06 -26.45 -12.44
CA ASN A 410 9.34 -25.84 -13.56
C ASN A 410 7.94 -25.39 -13.12
N THR A 411 7.86 -24.22 -12.49
CA THR A 411 6.60 -23.63 -12.04
C THR A 411 5.87 -23.01 -13.23
N GLN A 412 4.58 -23.31 -13.39
CA GLN A 412 3.77 -22.68 -14.41
C GLN A 412 3.74 -21.16 -14.20
N LYS A 413 4.08 -20.38 -15.24
CA LYS A 413 3.99 -18.91 -15.20
C LYS A 413 2.55 -18.51 -14.82
N PRO A 414 2.33 -17.67 -13.80
CA PRO A 414 0.97 -17.27 -13.43
C PRO A 414 0.25 -16.53 -14.57
N GLU A 415 -1.08 -16.46 -14.51
CA GLU A 415 -1.88 -15.50 -15.27
C GLU A 415 -1.91 -14.16 -14.51
N LEU A 416 -1.85 -13.03 -15.22
CA LEU A 416 -2.07 -11.70 -14.64
C LEU A 416 -3.54 -11.32 -14.79
N GLY A 417 -4.16 -10.82 -13.72
CA GLY A 417 -5.46 -10.16 -13.75
C GLY A 417 -5.43 -8.83 -13.02
N ILE A 418 -6.15 -7.84 -13.51
CA ILE A 418 -6.28 -6.51 -12.93
C ILE A 418 -7.75 -6.33 -12.53
N ILE A 419 -8.01 -6.16 -11.23
CA ILE A 419 -9.35 -5.86 -10.73
C ILE A 419 -9.54 -4.35 -10.77
N PHE A 420 -10.47 -3.91 -11.62
CA PHE A 420 -10.81 -2.51 -11.82
C PHE A 420 -12.33 -2.41 -12.04
N PRO A 421 -13.03 -1.36 -11.58
CA PRO A 421 -14.47 -1.33 -11.68
C PRO A 421 -14.97 -0.86 -13.06
N THR A 422 -16.17 -1.31 -13.44
CA THR A 422 -16.92 -0.75 -14.56
C THR A 422 -17.74 0.48 -14.15
N PRO A 423 -18.26 1.28 -15.10
CA PRO A 423 -19.18 2.36 -14.79
C PRO A 423 -20.43 1.92 -14.03
N ASP A 424 -20.99 0.74 -14.35
CA ASP A 424 -22.14 0.21 -13.63
C ASP A 424 -21.82 -0.15 -12.17
N GLU A 425 -20.63 -0.67 -11.90
CA GLU A 425 -20.18 -0.97 -10.54
C GLU A 425 -19.97 0.32 -9.73
N ILE A 426 -19.44 1.38 -10.34
CA ILE A 426 -19.33 2.70 -9.73
C ILE A 426 -20.72 3.28 -9.47
N ARG A 427 -21.60 3.28 -10.47
CA ARG A 427 -22.97 3.78 -10.39
C ARG A 427 -23.79 3.07 -9.29
N ALA A 428 -23.60 1.77 -9.12
CA ALA A 428 -24.27 0.97 -8.10
C ALA A 428 -23.63 1.08 -6.69
N SER A 429 -22.43 1.64 -6.58
CA SER A 429 -21.71 1.75 -5.31
C SER A 429 -22.44 2.63 -4.28
N ILE A 430 -22.08 2.52 -3.00
CA ILE A 430 -22.71 3.25 -1.89
C ILE A 430 -22.73 4.76 -2.12
N ASN A 431 -21.64 5.34 -2.63
CA ASN A 431 -21.57 6.78 -2.93
C ASN A 431 -22.01 7.12 -4.37
N GLY A 432 -22.53 6.15 -5.14
CA GLY A 432 -22.86 6.34 -6.55
C GLY A 432 -21.64 6.79 -7.37
N TYR A 433 -21.84 7.71 -8.33
CA TYR A 433 -20.73 8.21 -9.14
C TYR A 433 -19.65 8.95 -8.34
N ALA A 434 -19.95 9.44 -7.13
CA ALA A 434 -18.95 10.09 -6.28
C ALA A 434 -17.78 9.16 -5.95
N SER A 435 -18.02 7.85 -5.83
CA SER A 435 -16.96 6.85 -5.68
C SER A 435 -15.91 6.91 -6.79
N GLY A 436 -16.34 7.24 -8.00
CA GLY A 436 -15.50 7.33 -9.18
C GLY A 436 -14.48 8.48 -9.14
N SER A 437 -14.67 9.48 -8.28
CA SER A 437 -13.72 10.59 -8.08
C SER A 437 -12.36 10.13 -7.53
N SER A 438 -12.32 8.96 -6.90
CA SER A 438 -11.10 8.37 -6.31
C SER A 438 -10.50 7.26 -7.19
N ILE A 439 -11.09 7.00 -8.36
CA ILE A 439 -10.74 5.88 -9.24
C ILE A 439 -10.45 6.39 -10.65
N HIS A 440 -9.24 6.16 -11.13
CA HIS A 440 -8.71 6.90 -12.27
C HIS A 440 -8.12 5.97 -13.34
N PHE A 441 -8.75 5.95 -14.51
CA PHE A 441 -8.11 5.52 -15.74
C PHE A 441 -8.31 6.61 -16.78
N ARG A 442 -7.23 7.27 -17.19
CA ARG A 442 -7.31 8.35 -18.18
C ARG A 442 -7.19 7.76 -19.59
N LEU A 443 -8.19 8.02 -20.42
CA LEU A 443 -8.25 7.64 -21.83
C LEU A 443 -8.41 8.87 -22.75
N SER A 444 -7.72 9.97 -22.42
CA SER A 444 -7.85 11.24 -23.15
C SER A 444 -6.82 11.41 -24.27
N SER A 445 -5.73 10.62 -24.30
CA SER A 445 -4.73 10.65 -25.36
C SER A 445 -4.74 9.40 -26.24
N PRO A 446 -4.27 9.49 -27.51
CA PRO A 446 -4.16 8.31 -28.38
C PRO A 446 -3.30 7.19 -27.79
N GLN A 447 -2.26 7.53 -27.01
CA GLN A 447 -1.41 6.54 -26.34
C GLN A 447 -2.15 5.80 -25.23
N GLN A 448 -3.03 6.49 -24.50
CA GLN A 448 -3.84 5.89 -23.45
C GLN A 448 -4.93 4.98 -24.03
N ILE A 449 -5.59 5.42 -25.11
CA ILE A 449 -6.58 4.60 -25.83
C ILE A 449 -5.92 3.32 -26.35
N LYS A 450 -4.73 3.40 -26.95
CA LYS A 450 -3.98 2.21 -27.35
C LYS A 450 -3.53 1.35 -26.18
N ALA A 451 -3.25 1.95 -25.02
CA ALA A 451 -2.92 1.19 -23.82
C ALA A 451 -4.08 0.29 -23.37
N LEU A 452 -5.32 0.76 -23.52
CA LEU A 452 -6.51 -0.03 -23.21
C LEU A 452 -6.57 -1.33 -24.02
N GLU A 453 -6.11 -1.36 -25.27
CA GLU A 453 -6.16 -2.56 -26.14
C GLU A 453 -5.44 -3.77 -25.52
N TYR A 454 -4.27 -3.57 -24.88
CA TYR A 454 -3.53 -4.65 -24.22
C TYR A 454 -3.85 -4.79 -22.73
N ILE A 455 -4.48 -3.79 -22.10
CA ILE A 455 -4.90 -3.85 -20.69
C ILE A 455 -6.27 -4.52 -20.53
N LYS A 456 -7.23 -4.22 -21.42
CA LYS A 456 -8.61 -4.72 -21.37
C LYS A 456 -8.70 -6.25 -21.24
N PRO A 457 -7.90 -7.06 -21.96
CA PRO A 457 -7.91 -8.51 -21.80
C PRO A 457 -7.48 -9.02 -20.42
N LEU A 458 -6.88 -8.16 -19.60
CA LEU A 458 -6.45 -8.44 -18.23
C LEU A 458 -7.48 -7.98 -17.19
N LEU A 459 -8.55 -7.28 -17.57
CA LEU A 459 -9.49 -6.68 -16.62
C LEU A 459 -10.48 -7.70 -16.05
N TYR A 460 -10.71 -7.56 -14.75
CA TYR A 460 -11.66 -8.31 -13.94
C TYR A 460 -12.52 -7.34 -13.13
N HIS A 461 -13.77 -7.73 -12.93
CA HIS A 461 -14.76 -6.97 -12.18
C HIS A 461 -14.37 -6.78 -10.72
N TRP A 462 -14.70 -5.62 -10.17
CA TRP A 462 -14.66 -5.40 -8.73
C TRP A 462 -15.77 -6.19 -8.01
N SER A 463 -16.97 -6.21 -8.59
CA SER A 463 -18.15 -6.81 -7.99
C SER A 463 -18.53 -8.11 -8.70
N THR A 464 -18.97 -9.10 -7.92
CA THR A 464 -19.59 -10.32 -8.48
C THR A 464 -21.08 -10.13 -8.81
N ASN A 465 -21.66 -8.97 -8.48
CA ASN A 465 -23.08 -8.74 -8.68
C ASN A 465 -23.36 -8.36 -10.14
N THR A 466 -24.19 -9.15 -10.81
CA THR A 466 -24.47 -9.03 -12.25
C THR A 466 -25.63 -8.07 -12.56
N SER A 467 -26.33 -7.54 -11.56
CA SER A 467 -27.50 -6.68 -11.78
C SER A 467 -27.20 -5.20 -11.51
N PRO A 468 -27.23 -4.34 -12.54
CA PRO A 468 -27.20 -2.88 -12.41
C PRO A 468 -28.45 -2.27 -11.75
N TYR A 469 -29.48 -3.09 -11.49
CA TYR A 469 -30.75 -2.71 -10.85
C TYR A 469 -30.85 -3.26 -9.43
N PRO A 470 -31.55 -2.57 -8.51
CA PRO A 470 -32.00 -3.21 -7.28
C PRO A 470 -32.73 -4.50 -7.65
N PRO A 471 -32.50 -5.61 -6.94
CA PRO A 471 -33.24 -6.83 -7.19
C PRO A 471 -34.74 -6.49 -7.15
N PRO A 472 -35.56 -6.96 -8.12
CA PRO A 472 -37.00 -6.78 -8.03
C PRO A 472 -37.46 -7.26 -6.65
N SER A 473 -38.39 -6.56 -6.02
CA SER A 473 -38.97 -7.00 -4.75
C SER A 473 -40.16 -7.91 -5.04
N PRO A 474 -40.24 -9.13 -4.47
CA PRO A 474 -39.26 -9.77 -3.59
C PRO A 474 -38.01 -10.21 -4.37
N PRO A 475 -36.81 -10.19 -3.74
CA PRO A 475 -35.57 -10.53 -4.41
C PRO A 475 -35.74 -11.87 -5.13
N PRO A 476 -35.36 -11.97 -6.43
CA PRO A 476 -35.33 -13.27 -7.08
C PRO A 476 -34.45 -14.18 -6.21
N PRO A 477 -34.79 -15.47 -6.09
CA PRO A 477 -33.93 -16.41 -5.37
C PRO A 477 -32.54 -16.25 -5.94
N VAL A 478 -31.64 -15.67 -5.13
CA VAL A 478 -30.33 -15.26 -5.59
C VAL A 478 -29.74 -16.52 -6.20
N SER A 479 -29.52 -16.53 -7.52
CA SER A 479 -28.70 -17.55 -8.15
C SER A 479 -27.27 -17.25 -7.70
N ARG A 480 -27.01 -17.38 -6.40
CA ARG A 480 -25.67 -17.46 -5.86
C ARG A 480 -25.15 -18.70 -6.52
N ASP A 481 -24.18 -18.53 -7.41
CA ASP A 481 -23.25 -19.62 -7.62
C ASP A 481 -22.79 -20.05 -6.22
N PRO A 482 -23.13 -21.27 -5.74
CA PRO A 482 -22.80 -21.73 -4.41
C PRO A 482 -21.29 -21.68 -4.12
N GLU A 483 -20.45 -21.52 -5.15
CA GLU A 483 -18.99 -21.41 -5.03
C GLU A 483 -18.47 -19.98 -4.75
N THR A 484 -19.28 -18.92 -4.84
CA THR A 484 -18.79 -17.54 -4.64
C THR A 484 -18.59 -17.20 -3.17
N LYS A 485 -17.34 -16.97 -2.76
CA LYS A 485 -16.97 -16.44 -1.45
C LYS A 485 -17.01 -14.91 -1.48
N SER A 486 -18.02 -14.34 -0.85
CA SER A 486 -18.27 -12.89 -0.87
C SER A 486 -17.40 -12.14 0.13
N SER A 487 -16.69 -11.09 -0.30
CA SER A 487 -15.93 -10.21 0.61
C SER A 487 -16.79 -9.29 1.47
N GLY A 488 -18.08 -9.13 1.12
CA GLY A 488 -18.96 -8.13 1.73
C GLY A 488 -18.77 -6.71 1.18
N ARG A 489 -17.88 -6.50 0.20
CA ARG A 489 -17.48 -5.17 -0.28
C ARG A 489 -17.94 -4.82 -1.70
N ASN A 490 -18.81 -5.63 -2.29
CA ASN A 490 -19.26 -5.47 -3.67
C ASN A 490 -19.85 -4.07 -3.98
N LEU A 491 -20.47 -3.41 -3.00
CA LEU A 491 -21.04 -2.06 -3.14
C LEU A 491 -20.12 -0.93 -2.64
N ALA A 492 -18.99 -1.24 -2.01
CA ALA A 492 -18.04 -0.26 -1.52
C ALA A 492 -16.89 -0.14 -2.52
N ALA A 493 -16.83 0.96 -3.27
CA ALA A 493 -15.89 1.11 -4.37
C ALA A 493 -14.42 1.01 -3.88
N PRO A 494 -13.51 0.46 -4.71
CA PRO A 494 -12.15 0.19 -4.25
C PRO A 494 -11.24 1.41 -4.30
N HIS A 495 -10.64 1.74 -3.16
CA HIS A 495 -9.45 2.60 -3.10
C HIS A 495 -8.23 1.87 -2.52
N VAL A 496 -8.41 0.65 -2.00
CA VAL A 496 -7.32 -0.27 -1.67
C VAL A 496 -6.45 -0.59 -2.89
N LYS A 497 -5.19 -0.98 -2.67
CA LYS A 497 -4.33 -1.56 -3.71
C LYS A 497 -3.67 -2.83 -3.17
N THR A 498 -3.94 -3.95 -3.82
CA THR A 498 -3.36 -5.25 -3.45
C THR A 498 -2.80 -5.98 -4.66
N TYR A 499 -1.67 -6.67 -4.47
CA TYR A 499 -1.09 -7.58 -5.44
C TYR A 499 -0.98 -8.94 -4.76
N ILE A 500 -1.71 -9.94 -5.26
CA ILE A 500 -1.83 -11.24 -4.57
C ILE A 500 -1.60 -12.37 -5.55
N ARG A 501 -0.68 -13.29 -5.21
CA ARG A 501 -0.44 -14.53 -5.98
C ARG A 501 -1.18 -15.70 -5.34
N PHE A 502 -2.12 -16.25 -6.09
CA PHE A 502 -2.81 -17.50 -5.78
C PHE A 502 -2.05 -18.68 -6.41
N ALA A 503 -1.89 -19.75 -5.63
CA ALA A 503 -1.20 -20.97 -6.03
C ALA A 503 -1.93 -21.76 -7.13
N GLY A 504 -3.25 -21.60 -7.23
CA GLY A 504 -4.11 -22.26 -8.22
C GLY A 504 -5.25 -21.35 -8.68
N SER A 505 -6.13 -21.88 -9.53
CA SER A 505 -7.33 -21.16 -9.96
C SER A 505 -8.24 -20.91 -8.75
N ALA A 506 -8.87 -19.74 -8.67
CA ALA A 506 -9.66 -19.23 -7.54
C ALA A 506 -10.92 -20.10 -7.22
N GLY A 507 -10.72 -21.36 -6.82
CA GLY A 507 -11.72 -22.39 -6.52
C GLY A 507 -11.66 -22.83 -5.06
N LYS A 508 -11.80 -24.14 -4.79
CA LYS A 508 -12.02 -24.67 -3.42
C LYS A 508 -10.78 -24.66 -2.52
N GLU A 509 -9.58 -24.90 -3.05
CA GLU A 509 -8.31 -24.83 -2.29
C GLU A 509 -7.52 -23.55 -2.64
N GLN A 510 -8.00 -22.39 -2.20
CA GLN A 510 -7.30 -21.13 -2.47
C GLN A 510 -6.10 -20.99 -1.52
N ARG A 511 -4.92 -21.48 -1.92
CA ARG A 511 -3.67 -21.11 -1.25
C ARG A 511 -3.13 -19.81 -1.84
N ILE A 512 -2.60 -18.95 -0.98
CA ILE A 512 -1.92 -17.70 -1.35
C ILE A 512 -0.44 -17.89 -1.08
N ASP A 513 0.40 -17.65 -2.09
CA ASP A 513 1.85 -17.75 -1.91
C ASP A 513 2.43 -16.46 -1.34
N TRP A 514 1.90 -15.32 -1.76
CA TRP A 514 2.24 -14.02 -1.20
C TRP A 514 1.15 -12.98 -1.49
N ALA A 515 1.11 -11.95 -0.63
CA ALA A 515 0.23 -10.81 -0.77
C ALA A 515 0.96 -9.53 -0.42
N LEU A 516 0.74 -8.49 -1.22
CA LEU A 516 1.25 -7.14 -1.01
C LEU A 516 0.08 -6.19 -0.84
N LEU A 517 0.07 -5.43 0.27
CA LEU A 517 -0.76 -4.26 0.48
C LEU A 517 0.10 -3.01 0.31
N THR A 518 -0.32 -2.05 -0.52
CA THR A 518 0.52 -0.89 -0.85
C THR A 518 -0.29 0.35 -1.20
N SER A 519 0.34 1.52 -1.20
CA SER A 519 -0.21 2.73 -1.82
C SER A 519 -0.03 2.74 -3.34
N ALA A 520 0.92 1.97 -3.88
CA ALA A 520 1.31 2.01 -5.29
C ALA A 520 0.20 1.48 -6.22
N ASN A 521 -0.25 2.34 -7.12
CA ASN A 521 -1.11 2.00 -8.25
C ASN A 521 -0.31 1.40 -9.42
N LEU A 522 -1.00 0.99 -10.50
CA LEU A 522 -0.33 0.50 -11.71
C LEU A 522 0.21 1.68 -12.53
N SER A 523 1.42 2.15 -12.17
CA SER A 523 2.09 3.25 -12.85
C SER A 523 3.61 3.12 -12.85
N THR A 524 4.24 3.70 -13.87
CA THR A 524 5.71 3.83 -13.94
C THR A 524 6.23 4.87 -12.94
N GLN A 525 5.41 5.84 -12.53
CA GLN A 525 5.76 6.83 -11.51
C GLN A 525 5.90 6.20 -10.12
N ALA A 526 5.01 5.25 -9.79
CA ALA A 526 5.00 4.54 -8.51
C ALA A 526 6.05 3.42 -8.48
N TRP A 527 6.05 2.53 -9.47
CA TRP A 527 6.90 1.35 -9.46
C TRP A 527 8.28 1.56 -10.10
N GLY A 528 8.41 2.59 -10.94
CA GLY A 528 9.62 2.92 -11.66
C GLY A 528 9.58 2.53 -13.13
N ALA A 529 9.88 3.49 -14.01
CA ALA A 529 10.18 3.22 -15.42
C ALA A 529 11.57 2.60 -15.53
N ALA A 530 11.80 1.68 -16.46
CA ALA A 530 13.14 1.18 -16.77
C ALA A 530 13.63 1.76 -18.12
N PRO A 531 14.00 3.05 -18.17
CA PRO A 531 14.64 3.61 -19.37
C PRO A 531 15.97 2.87 -19.59
N ARG A 532 16.36 2.67 -20.84
CA ARG A 532 17.57 1.94 -21.25
C ARG A 532 18.78 2.32 -20.37
N GLY A 533 19.59 1.35 -19.95
CA GLY A 533 20.85 1.62 -19.23
C GLY A 533 20.99 1.07 -17.80
N GLY A 534 20.12 0.14 -17.36
CA GLY A 534 20.27 -0.50 -16.04
C GLY A 534 19.80 0.35 -14.85
N GLU A 535 19.14 1.47 -15.12
CA GLU A 535 18.51 2.34 -14.13
C GLU A 535 16.98 2.20 -14.13
N VAL A 536 16.38 2.47 -12.98
CA VAL A 536 14.95 2.62 -12.78
C VAL A 536 14.67 4.03 -12.29
N ARG A 537 13.84 4.76 -13.04
CA ARG A 537 13.38 6.10 -12.65
C ARG A 537 12.03 6.01 -11.97
N VAL A 538 11.99 6.33 -10.68
CA VAL A 538 10.78 6.43 -9.85
C VAL A 538 10.43 7.90 -9.68
N CYS A 539 9.15 8.27 -9.68
CA CYS A 539 8.72 9.65 -9.49
C CYS A 539 7.98 9.90 -8.17
N SER A 540 7.43 8.87 -7.55
CA SER A 540 6.52 9.00 -6.40
C SER A 540 7.08 8.37 -5.12
N TYR A 541 6.61 8.87 -3.97
CA TYR A 541 6.76 8.18 -2.69
C TYR A 541 5.62 7.18 -2.53
N GLU A 542 5.96 5.91 -2.36
CA GLU A 542 4.98 4.84 -2.10
C GLU A 542 5.48 3.94 -0.98
N VAL A 543 4.55 3.30 -0.28
CA VAL A 543 4.87 2.34 0.78
C VAL A 543 3.91 1.16 0.76
N GLY A 544 4.39 -0.01 1.15
CA GLY A 544 3.61 -1.22 1.28
C GLY A 544 4.29 -2.30 2.10
N VAL A 545 3.53 -3.36 2.36
CA VAL A 545 3.98 -4.54 3.10
C VAL A 545 3.69 -5.81 2.31
N LEU A 546 4.75 -6.59 2.08
CA LEU A 546 4.68 -7.90 1.46
C LEU A 546 4.69 -8.97 2.57
N VAL A 547 3.73 -9.88 2.50
CA VAL A 547 3.60 -11.03 3.41
C VAL A 547 3.55 -12.33 2.62
N HIS A 548 4.12 -13.39 3.19
CA HIS A 548 4.07 -14.75 2.66
C HIS A 548 4.06 -15.73 3.86
N PRO A 549 3.53 -16.95 3.72
CA PRO A 549 3.30 -17.84 4.87
C PRO A 549 4.57 -18.18 5.65
N GLY A 550 5.71 -18.29 4.97
CA GLY A 550 7.01 -18.56 5.61
C GLY A 550 7.48 -17.50 6.63
N LEU A 551 6.87 -16.31 6.69
CA LEU A 551 7.13 -15.33 7.76
C LEU A 551 6.61 -15.77 9.13
N TRP A 552 5.76 -16.80 9.18
CA TRP A 552 5.22 -17.37 10.40
C TRP A 552 5.86 -18.69 10.83
N ALA A 553 6.75 -19.26 10.00
CA ALA A 553 7.49 -20.47 10.35
C ALA A 553 8.47 -20.16 11.50
N GLU A 554 8.55 -21.06 12.47
CA GLU A 554 9.62 -21.02 13.48
C GLU A 554 10.86 -21.71 12.91
N ARG A 555 12.04 -21.12 13.17
CA ARG A 555 13.30 -21.81 12.89
C ARG A 555 13.52 -22.82 13.99
N VAL A 556 13.51 -24.10 13.65
CA VAL A 556 14.01 -25.16 14.52
C VAL A 556 15.53 -25.16 14.41
N GLU A 557 16.22 -24.51 15.35
CA GLU A 557 17.66 -24.69 15.50
C GLU A 557 17.90 -26.02 16.24
N GLY A 558 18.55 -26.99 15.59
CA GLY A 558 19.10 -28.18 16.27
C GLY A 558 18.57 -29.56 15.89
N GLY A 559 18.06 -29.79 14.67
CA GLY A 559 17.84 -31.15 14.18
C GLY A 559 19.17 -31.85 13.86
N ASP A 560 19.50 -32.92 14.59
CA ASP A 560 20.74 -33.71 14.50
C ASP A 560 20.92 -34.48 13.16
N ASP A 561 20.04 -34.27 12.17
CA ASP A 561 20.03 -35.02 10.89
C ASP A 561 20.23 -34.13 9.64
N GLY A 562 20.52 -32.83 9.78
CA GLY A 562 20.85 -31.98 8.62
C GLY A 562 19.75 -31.83 7.55
N THR A 563 18.53 -32.33 7.81
CA THR A 563 17.33 -32.07 7.01
C THR A 563 16.68 -30.79 7.51
N ASP A 564 16.64 -29.78 6.64
CA ASP A 564 15.99 -28.49 6.89
C ASP A 564 14.45 -28.71 6.87
N ASP A 565 13.92 -29.35 7.92
CA ASP A 565 12.49 -29.58 8.12
C ASP A 565 11.81 -28.25 8.49
N GLN A 566 11.72 -27.35 7.52
CA GLN A 566 10.97 -26.11 7.67
C GLN A 566 9.49 -26.46 7.82
N GLU A 567 8.89 -25.95 8.90
CA GLU A 567 7.46 -26.05 9.14
C GLU A 567 6.66 -25.60 7.91
N GLU A 568 5.79 -26.46 7.36
CA GLU A 568 4.93 -26.04 6.26
C GLU A 568 3.88 -25.07 6.78
N MET A 569 4.03 -23.81 6.40
CA MET A 569 3.08 -22.75 6.65
C MET A 569 2.25 -22.50 5.40
N VAL A 570 0.94 -22.33 5.56
CA VAL A 570 0.02 -22.02 4.45
C VAL A 570 -0.73 -20.73 4.71
N MET A 571 -1.00 -19.96 3.65
CA MET A 571 -1.85 -18.77 3.73
C MET A 571 -3.14 -19.03 2.94
N ARG A 572 -4.30 -18.72 3.56
CA ARG A 572 -5.64 -18.97 3.00
C ARG A 572 -6.47 -17.69 3.01
N PRO A 573 -7.24 -17.40 1.95
CA PRO A 573 -8.12 -16.25 1.95
C PRO A 573 -9.28 -16.46 2.91
N VAL A 574 -9.65 -15.38 3.60
CA VAL A 574 -10.83 -15.30 4.45
C VAL A 574 -11.69 -14.10 4.01
N PHE A 575 -12.96 -14.16 4.38
CA PHE A 575 -13.97 -13.22 3.90
C PHE A 575 -14.84 -12.77 5.05
N LYS A 576 -15.19 -11.47 5.09
CA LYS A 576 -16.02 -10.83 6.13
C LYS A 576 -15.48 -10.85 7.57
N ARG A 577 -14.44 -11.64 7.85
CA ARG A 577 -13.74 -11.76 9.13
C ARG A 577 -12.23 -11.85 8.93
N ASN A 578 -11.46 -11.88 10.02
CA ASN A 578 -9.99 -11.93 9.96
C ASN A 578 -9.41 -13.32 10.23
N GLU A 579 -10.22 -14.26 10.71
CA GLU A 579 -9.80 -15.58 11.15
C GLU A 579 -10.19 -16.67 10.13
N CYS A 580 -9.37 -17.71 10.05
CA CYS A 580 -9.80 -18.97 9.44
C CYS A 580 -10.85 -19.60 10.36
N VAL A 581 -11.93 -20.14 9.79
CA VAL A 581 -12.73 -21.12 10.52
C VAL A 581 -12.14 -22.49 10.23
N ALA A 582 -11.94 -23.27 11.29
CA ALA A 582 -11.75 -24.69 11.14
C ALA A 582 -13.03 -25.24 10.49
N GLU A 583 -12.98 -25.54 9.20
CA GLU A 583 -14.05 -26.31 8.59
C GLU A 583 -13.97 -27.72 9.20
N GLU A 584 -15.01 -28.10 9.94
CA GLU A 584 -15.17 -29.47 10.44
C GLU A 584 -15.17 -30.41 9.23
N GLY A 585 -14.10 -31.20 9.06
CA GLY A 585 -14.03 -32.24 8.02
C GLY A 585 -12.84 -32.18 7.04
N GLU A 586 -11.88 -31.26 7.16
CA GLU A 586 -10.60 -31.37 6.42
C GLU A 586 -9.64 -32.38 7.07
N GLU A 587 -10.10 -33.61 7.36
CA GLU A 587 -9.24 -34.79 7.44
C GLU A 587 -8.88 -35.25 6.03
N GLY A 588 -8.18 -34.39 5.29
CA GLY A 588 -7.55 -34.77 4.03
C GLY A 588 -6.23 -35.46 4.33
N GLU A 589 -6.14 -36.78 4.08
CA GLU A 589 -4.88 -37.52 4.09
C GLU A 589 -3.84 -36.80 3.21
N GLY A 590 -2.87 -36.16 3.87
CA GLY A 590 -1.96 -35.15 3.32
C GLY A 590 -1.68 -33.98 4.27
N CYS A 591 -2.44 -33.85 5.38
CA CYS A 591 -2.36 -32.77 6.36
C CYS A 591 -1.19 -32.90 7.37
N ASP A 592 -0.48 -34.02 7.41
CA ASP A 592 0.55 -34.31 8.44
C ASP A 592 1.75 -33.34 8.46
N LYS A 593 1.95 -32.54 7.40
CA LYS A 593 3.06 -31.59 7.28
C LYS A 593 2.71 -30.13 7.59
N VAL A 594 1.44 -29.74 7.50
CA VAL A 594 1.03 -28.33 7.73
C VAL A 594 1.03 -28.04 9.23
N LYS A 595 1.98 -27.21 9.69
CA LYS A 595 2.10 -26.82 11.10
C LYS A 595 1.36 -25.53 11.44
N GLY A 596 0.96 -24.77 10.42
CA GLY A 596 0.30 -23.49 10.65
C GLY A 596 -0.42 -22.86 9.46
N VAL A 597 -1.49 -22.12 9.76
CA VAL A 597 -2.34 -21.43 8.77
C VAL A 597 -2.41 -19.94 9.10
N VAL A 598 -2.12 -19.10 8.11
CA VAL A 598 -2.27 -17.65 8.18
C VAL A 598 -3.50 -17.25 7.35
N ALA A 599 -4.48 -16.63 7.97
CA ALA A 599 -5.60 -16.05 7.25
C ALA A 599 -5.14 -14.84 6.40
N LEU A 600 -5.81 -14.56 5.30
CA LEU A 600 -5.66 -13.30 4.57
C LEU A 600 -7.02 -12.77 4.13
N ARG A 601 -7.45 -11.66 4.70
CA ARG A 601 -8.74 -11.04 4.38
C ARG A 601 -8.67 -10.39 3.01
N LEU A 602 -9.45 -10.93 2.06
CA LEU A 602 -9.52 -10.35 0.71
C LEU A 602 -10.51 -9.18 0.67
N PRO A 603 -10.18 -8.07 -0.02
CA PRO A 603 -11.10 -6.95 -0.20
C PRO A 603 -12.16 -7.21 -1.27
N TYR A 604 -11.97 -8.22 -2.14
CA TYR A 604 -12.87 -8.57 -3.23
C TYR A 604 -13.37 -10.01 -3.13
N SER A 605 -14.53 -10.27 -3.72
CA SER A 605 -15.13 -11.60 -3.77
C SER A 605 -14.39 -12.51 -4.76
N VAL A 606 -14.43 -13.81 -4.52
CA VAL A 606 -13.81 -14.83 -5.41
C VAL A 606 -14.81 -15.95 -5.72
N PRO A 607 -14.75 -16.59 -6.91
CA PRO A 607 -13.87 -16.27 -8.03
C PRO A 607 -14.16 -14.88 -8.62
N VAL A 608 -13.11 -14.21 -9.10
CA VAL A 608 -13.28 -12.93 -9.81
C VAL A 608 -13.79 -13.16 -11.23
N ARG A 609 -14.70 -12.29 -11.69
CA ARG A 609 -15.29 -12.36 -13.03
C ARG A 609 -14.47 -11.55 -14.02
N LYS A 610 -14.06 -12.16 -15.12
CA LYS A 610 -13.37 -11.45 -16.21
C LYS A 610 -14.35 -10.51 -16.92
N TYR A 611 -13.85 -9.38 -17.43
CA TYR A 611 -14.62 -8.51 -18.31
C TYR A 611 -15.06 -9.26 -19.58
N LYS A 612 -16.24 -8.94 -20.09
CA LYS A 612 -16.71 -9.26 -21.43
C LYS A 612 -16.12 -8.29 -22.44
N ASP A 613 -16.19 -8.65 -23.72
CA ASP A 613 -15.63 -7.85 -24.81
C ASP A 613 -16.31 -6.48 -24.94
N GLU A 614 -17.58 -6.36 -24.55
CA GLU A 614 -18.36 -5.13 -24.62
C GLU A 614 -18.27 -4.26 -23.35
N GLU A 615 -17.72 -4.79 -22.25
CA GLU A 615 -17.60 -4.07 -20.99
C GLU A 615 -16.39 -3.11 -21.02
N GLU A 616 -16.57 -1.91 -20.47
CA GLU A 616 -15.54 -0.88 -20.41
C GLU A 616 -15.18 -0.55 -18.95
N PRO A 617 -13.91 -0.19 -18.68
CA PRO A 617 -13.53 0.27 -17.34
C PRO A 617 -14.12 1.65 -17.06
N TRP A 618 -14.27 1.97 -15.77
CA TRP A 618 -14.57 3.31 -15.32
C TRP A 618 -13.51 4.32 -15.79
N VAL A 619 -13.96 5.46 -16.31
CA VAL A 619 -13.12 6.59 -16.71
C VAL A 619 -13.72 7.84 -16.10
N ALA A 620 -13.02 8.46 -15.14
CA ALA A 620 -13.52 9.64 -14.44
C ALA A 620 -13.84 10.82 -15.37
N GLY A 621 -13.17 10.95 -16.52
CA GLY A 621 -13.50 11.98 -17.53
C GLY A 621 -14.60 11.59 -18.53
N GLY A 622 -15.27 10.46 -18.33
CA GLY A 622 -16.34 9.97 -19.21
C GLY A 622 -17.69 10.63 -18.94
N THR A 623 -18.67 10.26 -19.76
CA THR A 623 -20.08 10.67 -19.62
C THR A 623 -20.97 9.43 -19.49
N TYR A 624 -21.72 9.35 -18.40
CA TYR A 624 -22.61 8.27 -17.99
C TYR A 624 -23.98 8.86 -17.63
N ARG A 625 -24.98 8.54 -18.45
CA ARG A 625 -26.31 9.20 -18.42
C ARG A 625 -27.32 8.46 -17.55
N GLU A 626 -27.06 7.20 -17.23
CA GLU A 626 -27.83 6.46 -16.25
C GLU A 626 -27.71 7.13 -14.89
N ARG A 627 -28.83 7.22 -14.16
CA ARG A 627 -28.83 7.74 -12.79
C ARG A 627 -28.22 6.70 -11.85
N ASP A 628 -27.40 7.17 -10.93
CA ASP A 628 -26.95 6.37 -9.80
C ASP A 628 -28.05 6.24 -8.74
N ARG A 629 -27.73 5.54 -7.64
CA ARG A 629 -28.65 5.30 -6.53
C ARG A 629 -29.08 6.57 -5.76
N HIS A 630 -28.40 7.69 -5.99
CA HIS A 630 -28.72 9.00 -5.43
C HIS A 630 -29.44 9.89 -6.45
N GLY A 631 -29.77 9.33 -7.61
CA GLY A 631 -30.41 10.06 -8.69
C GLY A 631 -29.43 10.87 -9.55
N MET A 632 -28.13 10.83 -9.30
CA MET A 632 -27.16 11.68 -10.00
C MET A 632 -26.69 11.05 -11.31
N ARG A 633 -26.34 11.90 -12.28
CA ARG A 633 -25.61 11.51 -13.51
C ARG A 633 -24.16 11.99 -13.42
N TRP A 634 -23.30 11.42 -14.26
CA TRP A 634 -21.92 11.84 -14.40
C TRP A 634 -21.67 12.31 -15.84
N VAL A 635 -21.52 13.61 -16.05
CA VAL A 635 -21.38 14.20 -17.40
C VAL A 635 -20.10 15.00 -17.45
N ASP A 636 -19.23 14.64 -18.40
CA ASP A 636 -17.95 15.30 -18.69
C ASP A 636 -17.05 15.47 -17.45
N GLY A 637 -17.09 14.50 -16.53
CA GLY A 637 -16.30 14.53 -15.29
C GLY A 637 -16.97 15.24 -14.10
N PHE A 638 -18.23 15.64 -14.22
CA PHE A 638 -18.96 16.37 -13.17
C PHE A 638 -20.33 15.75 -12.89
N PHE A 639 -20.88 16.06 -11.71
CA PHE A 639 -22.25 15.69 -11.37
C PHE A 639 -23.26 16.52 -12.18
N SER A 640 -24.30 15.86 -12.67
CA SER A 640 -25.48 16.50 -13.23
C SER A 640 -26.73 15.90 -12.59
N GLU A 641 -27.65 16.75 -12.16
CA GLU A 641 -29.00 16.34 -11.76
C GLU A 641 -29.86 15.86 -12.95
#